data_AF-A0A8T2FQ00-F1
#
_entry.id   AF-A0A8T2FQ00-F1
#
_cell.length_a   1.000
_cell.length_b   1.000
_cell.length_c   1.000
_cell.angle_alpha   90.00
_cell.angle_beta   90.00
_cell.angle_gamma   90.00
#
_symmetry.space_group_name_H-M   'P 1'
#
loop_
_entity.id
_entity.type
_entity.pdbx_description
1 polymer ?
#
loop_
_entity_poly.entity_id
_entity_poly.type
_entity_poly.pdbx_seq_one_letter_code
_entity_poly.pdbx_strand_id
1 'polypeptide(L)'
;MFPSSDFSFSPSSLFSAYASLTGFLMLFRSMLHDFVPEKLRSYFSSLLDRFFTPKSKYLTVIIDENFGLNRNQVFDAAEMYLRSKIGPETERLRVGKIPKQKHFTISIERGEEILDTFEESEVKWSYVQSENEKGDKVKRYYELTFEKKLRDKVLNSYLSHVVAESEEIKRNLRVVKLYSRDVYASDDDDGMAGGNWGCINLEHPSTFDTLAMDPNAKKKIIDDLERFLKRKEFYKRVGKAWKRGYLLYGPPGTGKSSLIAAMANYLKFDVFDLELSSIYDNGELKRVLLSTTNRSILVIEDIDCNAEVRDREAENQEDEQIKGKVTLSGILNFIDGLWSSFGDERIIVFTTNHKERLDPALLRPGRMDVHINMSYCTGLGFRTLVSNYLGLDGLNHPLCEEIEALVDSTEVTPAELAEELMQDDDTDVFLRGVISFVEKRKVERSKTCKATDDDDKQNGSLDCVKKKKKAGKQKGKGKAYASLTGFLMLFRSLFNDIVPERLRSYITDLLNRGVPPEQNRTIYIEKGEEILDTFENSELRWTYVESENEASQKEKRYYELTFEKKLRDKVMNSYLSHVVAESEEIKRDLRAVKLYSRDVRASKDDDGMAGAGWGCINLEHPSTFETLAMDPGAKKKIIDDMERFLKRREFYKRVGKAWKRGYLLYGPPGTGKSSLIAAMANYLKFDVFDLELSSIYENAQLKSILLSTTNRSILVIEDIDCSSAEVVDREADEYQEYEEGYYGRVTLSGLLNFVDGLWSSFGDERIIVFTTNHKERLDPALLRPGRMDMHINMSYCTGLGFRTLVSNYLGLGGLNHPLCEEIEALIDSTEVTPAELAEELMQEDDTDVVLRGVVSFVENRKVEISKTKELEGSTCRKLDGDDKHNVSSTNDLKKTKKKKKGGKGKAKGN
;
A
#
# COMPACT_ATOMS: atom_id res chain seq x y z
N MET A 1 56.58 -50.15 57.37
CA MET A 1 55.83 -51.14 58.16
C MET A 1 54.60 -50.46 58.71
N PHE A 2 53.45 -50.67 58.08
CA PHE A 2 52.16 -50.37 58.69
C PHE A 2 51.90 -51.38 59.81
N PRO A 3 51.33 -50.96 60.94
CA PRO A 3 50.33 -51.73 61.61
C PRO A 3 48.95 -51.21 61.17
N SER A 4 48.20 -52.11 60.57
CA SER A 4 46.74 -52.11 60.52
C SER A 4 46.15 -51.97 61.92
N SER A 5 45.36 -50.93 62.15
CA SER A 5 44.32 -50.93 63.18
C SER A 5 42.98 -50.68 62.52
N ASP A 6 42.21 -51.75 62.39
CA ASP A 6 40.79 -51.73 62.10
C ASP A 6 40.08 -50.80 63.10
N PHE A 7 39.68 -49.62 62.65
CA PHE A 7 38.58 -48.90 63.29
C PHE A 7 37.29 -49.33 62.61
N SER A 8 36.81 -50.52 62.96
CA SER A 8 35.41 -50.86 62.77
C SER A 8 34.58 -49.92 63.66
N PHE A 9 34.06 -48.84 63.09
CA PHE A 9 33.07 -48.03 63.78
C PHE A 9 31.84 -48.91 64.04
N SER A 10 31.67 -49.34 65.29
CA SER A 10 30.45 -50.02 65.71
C SER A 10 29.25 -49.13 65.36
N PRO A 11 28.14 -49.67 64.80
CA PRO A 11 26.90 -48.92 64.59
C PRO A 11 26.45 -48.19 65.86
N SER A 12 26.71 -48.76 67.05
CA SER A 12 26.41 -48.11 68.33
C SER A 12 27.30 -46.89 68.62
N SER A 13 28.54 -46.86 68.13
CA SER A 13 29.46 -45.72 68.28
C SER A 13 29.09 -44.56 67.35
N LEU A 14 28.67 -44.87 66.12
CA LEU A 14 28.13 -43.87 65.19
C LEU A 14 26.78 -43.36 65.67
N PHE A 15 25.92 -44.23 66.19
CA PHE A 15 24.62 -43.82 66.74
C PHE A 15 24.78 -42.99 68.02
N SER A 16 25.75 -43.32 68.88
CA SER A 16 26.08 -42.52 70.07
C SER A 16 26.70 -41.17 69.71
N ALA A 17 27.60 -41.13 68.71
CA ALA A 17 28.15 -39.89 68.17
C ALA A 17 27.05 -39.03 67.52
N TYR A 18 26.12 -39.65 66.80
CA TYR A 18 25.00 -38.96 66.16
C TYR A 18 23.97 -38.47 67.18
N ALA A 19 23.65 -39.27 68.20
CA ALA A 19 22.74 -38.92 69.30
C ALA A 19 23.32 -37.81 70.21
N SER A 20 24.64 -37.85 70.46
CA SER A 20 25.31 -36.77 71.21
C SER A 20 25.44 -35.49 70.39
N LEU A 21 25.71 -35.58 69.08
CA LEU A 21 25.72 -34.43 68.17
C LEU A 21 24.31 -33.81 68.03
N THR A 22 23.27 -34.63 67.89
CA THR A 22 21.88 -34.13 67.84
C THR A 22 21.42 -33.58 69.18
N GLY A 23 21.78 -34.22 70.30
CA GLY A 23 21.54 -33.68 71.64
C GLY A 23 22.23 -32.34 71.85
N PHE A 24 23.49 -32.21 71.43
CA PHE A 24 24.24 -30.96 71.45
C PHE A 24 23.59 -29.88 70.56
N LEU A 25 23.19 -30.23 69.34
CA LEU A 25 22.53 -29.30 68.41
C LEU A 25 21.14 -28.88 68.90
N MET A 26 20.39 -29.75 69.56
CA MET A 26 19.10 -29.39 70.16
C MET A 26 19.28 -28.47 71.38
N LEU A 27 20.27 -28.71 72.23
CA LEU A 27 20.61 -27.83 73.34
C LEU A 27 21.16 -26.48 72.85
N PHE A 28 22.00 -26.50 71.82
CA PHE A 28 22.54 -25.29 71.18
C PHE A 28 21.43 -24.49 70.50
N ARG A 29 20.47 -25.16 69.85
CA ARG A 29 19.28 -24.54 69.27
C ARG A 29 18.36 -23.93 70.34
N SER A 30 18.19 -24.58 71.49
CA SER A 30 17.45 -24.03 72.64
C SER A 30 18.16 -22.82 73.23
N MET A 31 19.49 -22.87 73.40
CA MET A 31 20.26 -21.72 73.90
C MET A 31 20.29 -20.55 72.91
N LEU A 32 20.37 -20.81 71.60
CA LEU A 32 20.18 -19.79 70.57
C LEU A 32 18.76 -19.21 70.57
N HIS A 33 17.76 -20.03 70.95
CA HIS A 33 16.38 -19.59 71.06
C HIS A 33 16.13 -18.68 72.28
N ASP A 34 16.87 -18.86 73.36
CA ASP A 34 16.63 -18.11 74.60
C ASP A 34 17.56 -16.88 74.75
N PHE A 35 18.77 -16.90 74.16
CA PHE A 35 19.75 -15.81 74.32
C PHE A 35 19.98 -14.93 73.08
N VAL A 36 19.57 -15.37 71.88
CA VAL A 36 19.87 -14.64 70.64
C VAL A 36 18.59 -14.03 70.05
N PRO A 37 18.48 -12.68 69.97
CA PRO A 37 17.38 -11.98 69.32
C PRO A 37 17.16 -12.42 67.87
N GLU A 38 15.91 -12.46 67.38
CA GLU A 38 15.55 -12.99 66.05
C GLU A 38 16.38 -12.41 64.89
N LYS A 39 16.75 -11.13 64.96
CA LYS A 39 17.59 -10.46 63.95
C LYS A 39 18.96 -11.12 63.80
N LEU A 40 19.58 -11.60 64.88
CA LEU A 40 20.90 -12.24 64.85
C LEU A 40 20.82 -13.71 64.40
N ARG A 41 19.66 -14.37 64.54
CA ARG A 41 19.47 -15.74 64.04
C ARG A 41 19.57 -15.83 62.52
N SER A 42 18.97 -14.88 61.82
CA SER A 42 19.07 -14.76 60.36
C SER A 42 20.51 -14.53 59.89
N TYR A 43 21.33 -13.86 60.71
CA TYR A 43 22.73 -13.60 60.41
C TYR A 43 23.58 -14.88 60.55
N PHE A 44 23.37 -15.66 61.61
CA PHE A 44 24.06 -16.95 61.80
C PHE A 44 23.65 -18.01 60.77
N SER A 45 22.37 -18.08 60.38
CA SER A 45 21.94 -18.96 59.29
C SER A 45 22.58 -18.55 57.97
N SER A 46 22.62 -17.25 57.66
CA SER A 46 23.28 -16.76 56.44
C SER A 46 24.79 -17.04 56.41
N LEU A 47 25.46 -17.03 57.56
CA LEU A 47 26.88 -17.36 57.72
C LEU A 47 27.14 -18.86 57.54
N LEU A 48 26.27 -19.71 58.08
CA LEU A 48 26.33 -21.17 57.90
C LEU A 48 26.04 -21.57 56.44
N ASP A 49 25.05 -20.97 55.80
CA ASP A 49 24.76 -21.17 54.37
C ASP A 49 25.95 -20.73 53.50
N ARG A 50 26.66 -19.67 53.87
CA ARG A 50 27.85 -19.19 53.14
C ARG A 50 29.05 -20.13 53.23
N PHE A 51 29.17 -20.89 54.33
CA PHE A 51 30.30 -21.80 54.57
C PHE A 51 30.04 -23.23 54.10
N PHE A 52 28.78 -23.69 54.08
CA PHE A 52 28.42 -25.07 53.75
C PHE A 52 27.72 -25.24 52.38
N THR A 53 27.52 -24.17 51.60
CA THR A 53 27.05 -24.30 50.21
C THR A 53 28.15 -24.86 49.31
N PRO A 54 27.91 -25.96 48.58
CA PRO A 54 28.86 -26.47 47.59
C PRO A 54 29.13 -25.38 46.54
N LYS A 55 30.41 -25.10 46.26
CA LYS A 55 30.77 -24.18 45.16
C LYS A 55 30.25 -24.79 43.85
N SER A 56 29.14 -24.26 43.34
CA SER A 56 28.54 -24.73 42.08
C SER A 56 29.59 -24.81 40.96
N LYS A 57 29.57 -25.92 40.19
CA LYS A 57 30.42 -26.11 39.00
C LYS A 57 30.05 -25.11 37.88
N TYR A 58 28.81 -24.65 37.89
CA TYR A 58 28.23 -23.79 36.86
C TYR A 58 28.16 -22.33 37.32
N LEU A 59 28.27 -21.42 36.36
CA LEU A 59 28.01 -19.99 36.51
C LEU A 59 26.74 -19.66 35.72
N THR A 60 25.84 -18.89 36.33
CA THR A 60 24.63 -18.39 35.68
C THR A 60 24.74 -16.88 35.55
N VAL A 61 24.61 -16.37 34.33
CA VAL A 61 24.57 -14.95 34.00
C VAL A 61 23.11 -14.56 33.80
N ILE A 62 22.66 -13.54 34.53
CA ILE A 62 21.30 -13.01 34.42
C ILE A 62 21.33 -11.83 33.45
N ILE A 63 20.52 -11.91 32.40
CA ILE A 63 20.35 -10.88 31.40
C ILE A 63 18.94 -10.32 31.56
N ASP A 64 18.83 -9.24 32.33
CA ASP A 64 17.56 -8.57 32.62
C ASP A 64 17.08 -7.77 31.40
N GLU A 65 15.76 -7.64 31.23
CA GLU A 65 15.13 -6.87 30.14
C GLU A 65 15.57 -5.41 30.17
N ASN A 66 15.74 -4.85 31.36
CA ASN A 66 16.19 -3.48 31.55
C ASN A 66 17.54 -3.45 32.28
N PHE A 67 18.46 -2.63 31.78
CA PHE A 67 19.71 -2.31 32.47
C PHE A 67 19.66 -0.84 32.90
N GLY A 68 19.19 -0.60 34.12
CA GLY A 68 18.90 0.75 34.62
C GLY A 68 17.58 1.28 34.04
N LEU A 69 17.62 2.48 33.43
CA LEU A 69 16.45 3.10 32.78
C LEU A 69 16.27 2.69 31.32
N ASN A 70 17.28 2.04 30.73
CA ASN A 70 17.29 1.68 29.32
C ASN A 70 17.08 0.18 29.15
N ARG A 71 16.44 -0.19 28.05
CA ARG A 71 16.28 -1.57 27.63
C ARG A 71 17.65 -2.19 27.33
N ASN A 72 17.86 -3.42 27.76
CA ASN A 72 19.13 -4.11 27.64
C ASN A 72 19.32 -4.66 26.23
N GLN A 73 20.31 -4.13 25.49
CA GLN A 73 20.60 -4.58 24.13
C GLN A 73 20.96 -6.06 24.05
N VAL A 74 21.58 -6.62 25.10
CA VAL A 74 21.94 -8.05 25.15
C VAL A 74 20.68 -8.90 25.32
N PHE A 75 19.66 -8.40 26.01
CA PHE A 75 18.37 -9.07 26.13
C PHE A 75 17.68 -9.16 24.76
N ASP A 76 17.61 -8.04 24.03
CA ASP A 76 16.99 -8.00 22.70
C ASP A 76 17.78 -8.84 21.67
N ALA A 77 19.10 -8.85 21.79
CA ALA A 77 19.97 -9.70 20.98
C ALA A 77 19.73 -11.19 21.26
N ALA A 78 19.66 -11.57 22.55
CA ALA A 78 19.40 -12.94 22.97
C ALA A 78 18.01 -13.41 22.52
N GLU A 79 16.97 -12.58 22.67
CA GLU A 79 15.63 -12.90 22.20
C GLU A 79 15.61 -13.22 20.70
N MET A 80 16.27 -12.41 19.88
CA MET A 80 16.33 -12.66 18.43
C MET A 80 17.20 -13.87 18.07
N TYR A 81 18.36 -14.01 18.71
CA TYR A 81 19.28 -15.12 18.47
C TYR A 81 18.66 -16.47 18.82
N LEU A 82 18.02 -16.58 19.99
CA LEU A 82 17.45 -17.84 20.47
C LEU A 82 16.28 -18.32 19.62
N ARG A 83 15.54 -17.42 18.94
CA ARG A 83 14.52 -17.80 17.95
C ARG A 83 15.09 -18.65 16.82
N SER A 84 16.35 -18.40 16.42
CA SER A 84 17.04 -19.19 15.39
C SER A 84 17.56 -20.55 15.89
N LYS A 85 17.63 -20.74 17.21
CA LYS A 85 18.19 -21.94 17.86
C LYS A 85 17.12 -22.89 18.41
N ILE A 86 15.85 -22.63 18.12
CA ILE A 86 14.74 -23.51 18.49
C ILE A 86 14.86 -24.84 17.73
N GLY A 87 15.19 -25.91 18.45
CA GLY A 87 15.39 -27.26 17.92
C GLY A 87 14.17 -28.18 18.06
N PRO A 88 14.30 -29.46 17.66
CA PRO A 88 13.24 -30.48 17.83
C PRO A 88 13.00 -30.88 19.31
N GLU A 89 13.92 -30.53 20.20
CA GLU A 89 13.83 -30.81 21.64
C GLU A 89 12.89 -29.84 22.38
N THR A 90 12.53 -28.70 21.77
CA THR A 90 11.63 -27.71 22.38
C THR A 90 10.20 -28.26 22.45
N GLU A 91 9.57 -28.18 23.63
CA GLU A 91 8.26 -28.79 23.86
C GLU A 91 7.11 -27.83 23.58
N ARG A 92 7.22 -26.57 24.01
CA ARG A 92 6.17 -25.56 23.85
C ARG A 92 6.72 -24.27 23.24
N LEU A 93 5.98 -23.77 22.26
CA LEU A 93 6.29 -22.53 21.55
C LEU A 93 5.07 -21.62 21.57
N ARG A 94 5.31 -20.33 21.75
CA ARG A 94 4.28 -19.32 21.56
C ARG A 94 4.46 -18.71 20.19
N VAL A 95 3.38 -18.69 19.42
CA VAL A 95 3.34 -18.16 18.05
C VAL A 95 2.35 -17.02 17.99
N GLY A 96 2.74 -15.92 17.35
CA GLY A 96 1.88 -14.79 17.06
C GLY A 96 2.13 -14.26 15.66
N LYS A 97 1.10 -13.70 15.03
CA LYS A 97 1.22 -12.98 13.76
C LYS A 97 0.36 -11.74 13.84
N ILE A 98 1.00 -10.57 13.73
CA ILE A 98 0.30 -9.28 13.69
C ILE A 98 -0.21 -9.07 12.24
N PRO A 99 -1.34 -8.37 12.03
CA PRO A 99 -1.76 -7.95 10.69
C PRO A 99 -0.60 -7.31 9.91
N LYS A 100 -0.45 -7.65 8.62
CA LYS A 100 0.64 -7.20 7.72
C LYS A 100 2.04 -7.80 7.97
N GLN A 101 2.28 -8.58 9.04
CA GLN A 101 3.54 -9.32 9.18
C GLN A 101 3.60 -10.53 8.23
N LYS A 102 4.69 -10.67 7.47
CA LYS A 102 4.90 -11.80 6.54
C LYS A 102 5.27 -13.10 7.26
N HIS A 103 5.94 -13.00 8.40
CA HIS A 103 6.43 -14.15 9.17
C HIS A 103 5.75 -14.24 10.53
N PHE A 104 5.62 -15.46 11.02
CA PHE A 104 5.18 -15.71 12.39
C PHE A 104 6.26 -15.26 13.37
N THR A 105 5.86 -14.53 14.40
CA THR A 105 6.70 -14.25 15.57
C THR A 105 6.64 -15.45 16.50
N ILE A 106 7.77 -16.13 16.67
CA ILE A 106 7.92 -17.24 17.60
C ILE A 106 8.62 -16.72 18.85
N SER A 107 8.10 -17.06 20.02
CA SER A 107 8.71 -16.76 21.31
C SER A 107 8.74 -18.00 22.19
N ILE A 108 9.74 -18.04 23.06
CA ILE A 108 9.97 -19.14 24.00
C ILE A 108 8.98 -19.02 25.17
N GLU A 109 8.35 -20.13 25.56
CA GLU A 109 7.43 -20.15 26.70
C GLU A 109 8.19 -20.23 28.03
N ARG A 110 7.56 -19.83 29.14
CA ARG A 110 8.19 -19.79 30.46
C ARG A 110 8.70 -21.18 30.87
N GLY A 111 9.98 -21.26 31.28
CA GLY A 111 10.59 -22.49 31.81
C GLY A 111 11.20 -23.42 30.76
N GLU A 112 11.09 -23.08 29.47
CA GLU A 112 11.78 -23.79 28.40
C GLU A 112 13.30 -23.54 28.46
N GLU A 113 14.06 -24.57 28.11
CA GLU A 113 15.53 -24.55 28.12
C GLU A 113 16.06 -24.80 26.71
N ILE A 114 16.97 -23.93 26.26
CA ILE A 114 17.63 -24.07 24.96
C ILE A 114 19.10 -24.37 25.18
N LEU A 115 19.56 -25.47 24.60
CA LEU A 115 20.97 -25.85 24.56
C LEU A 115 21.59 -25.29 23.28
N ASP A 116 22.72 -24.59 23.42
CA ASP A 116 23.49 -24.08 22.30
C ASP A 116 24.95 -24.54 22.42
N THR A 117 25.64 -24.62 21.29
CA THR A 117 27.04 -25.06 21.23
C THR A 117 27.87 -24.02 20.51
N PHE A 118 28.89 -23.49 21.18
CA PHE A 118 29.81 -22.52 20.62
C PHE A 118 31.24 -23.01 20.73
N GLU A 119 31.89 -23.27 19.58
CA GLU A 119 33.27 -23.80 19.51
C GLU A 119 33.47 -25.00 20.47
N GLU A 120 32.64 -26.04 20.31
CA GLU A 120 32.64 -27.29 21.11
C GLU A 120 32.32 -27.12 22.61
N SER A 121 31.83 -25.95 23.02
CA SER A 121 31.43 -25.67 24.40
C SER A 121 29.91 -25.55 24.52
N GLU A 122 29.30 -26.28 25.45
CA GLU A 122 27.86 -26.25 25.69
C GLU A 122 27.48 -25.07 26.61
N VAL A 123 26.45 -24.33 26.21
CA VAL A 123 25.84 -23.27 26.99
C VAL A 123 24.33 -23.46 27.02
N LYS A 124 23.71 -23.12 28.15
CA LYS A 124 22.29 -23.36 28.40
C LYS A 124 21.56 -22.05 28.65
N TRP A 125 20.50 -21.80 27.90
CA TRP A 125 19.62 -20.66 28.04
C TRP A 125 18.30 -21.07 28.68
N SER A 126 17.78 -20.25 29.59
CA SER A 126 16.42 -20.41 30.13
C SER A 126 15.72 -19.05 30.20
N TYR A 127 14.44 -19.02 29.84
CA TYR A 127 13.61 -17.81 29.93
C TYR A 127 12.78 -17.81 31.22
N VAL A 128 12.97 -16.76 32.04
CA VAL A 128 12.34 -16.68 33.37
C VAL A 128 11.38 -15.49 33.49
N GLN A 129 10.13 -15.88 33.77
CA GLN A 129 8.93 -15.12 34.10
C GLN A 129 8.66 -14.85 35.61
N SER A 130 9.00 -13.74 36.30
CA SER A 130 8.65 -13.55 37.75
C SER A 130 7.42 -12.66 38.11
N GLU A 131 6.25 -13.22 38.42
CA GLU A 131 5.05 -12.43 38.81
C GLU A 131 5.11 -11.83 40.23
N ASN A 132 4.74 -10.55 40.38
CA ASN A 132 4.53 -9.91 41.68
C ASN A 132 3.08 -10.13 42.17
N GLU A 133 2.85 -10.11 43.48
CA GLU A 133 1.55 -10.33 44.15
C GLU A 133 0.40 -9.40 43.70
N LYS A 134 0.67 -8.35 42.93
CA LYS A 134 -0.31 -7.36 42.45
C LYS A 134 -0.65 -7.45 40.94
N GLY A 135 -0.11 -8.42 40.21
CA GLY A 135 -0.48 -8.64 38.80
C GLY A 135 0.02 -7.59 37.78
N ASP A 136 0.90 -6.66 38.17
CA ASP A 136 1.59 -5.76 37.25
C ASP A 136 2.92 -6.35 36.73
N LYS A 137 3.35 -5.89 35.53
CA LYS A 137 4.44 -6.45 34.73
C LYS A 137 5.73 -6.73 35.54
N VAL A 138 5.85 -8.01 35.82
CA VAL A 138 7.00 -8.90 36.03
C VAL A 138 8.33 -8.50 35.41
N LYS A 139 9.42 -8.61 36.16
CA LYS A 139 10.79 -8.70 35.62
C LYS A 139 10.94 -9.90 34.68
N ARG A 140 11.31 -9.65 33.43
CA ARG A 140 11.64 -10.68 32.45
C ARG A 140 13.15 -10.73 32.29
N TYR A 141 13.72 -11.93 32.29
CA TYR A 141 15.16 -12.07 32.12
C TYR A 141 15.50 -13.44 31.53
N TYR A 142 16.67 -13.50 30.88
CA TYR A 142 17.26 -14.75 30.42
C TYR A 142 18.36 -15.18 31.39
N GLU A 143 18.41 -16.47 31.70
CA GLU A 143 19.49 -17.10 32.44
C GLU A 143 20.40 -17.87 31.48
N LEU A 144 21.67 -17.48 31.44
CA LEU A 144 22.71 -18.16 30.66
C LEU A 144 23.61 -18.96 31.62
N THR A 145 23.52 -20.28 31.59
CA THR A 145 24.24 -21.20 32.48
C THR A 145 25.34 -21.97 31.72
N PHE A 146 26.56 -21.97 32.27
CA PHE A 146 27.73 -22.64 31.66
C PHE A 146 28.79 -23.02 32.70
N GLU A 147 29.77 -23.86 32.34
CA GLU A 147 30.86 -24.21 33.25
C GLU A 147 31.76 -23.01 33.58
N LYS A 148 32.12 -22.82 34.86
CA LYS A 148 32.94 -21.67 35.31
C LYS A 148 34.26 -21.47 34.56
N LYS A 149 34.84 -22.55 34.01
CA LYS A 149 36.10 -22.50 33.22
C LYS A 149 35.94 -21.72 31.91
N LEU A 150 34.72 -21.63 31.39
CA LEU A 150 34.40 -20.98 30.12
C LEU A 150 34.07 -19.48 30.28
N ARG A 151 34.18 -18.92 31.50
CA ARG A 151 33.77 -17.54 31.80
C ARG A 151 34.31 -16.51 30.82
N ASP A 152 35.62 -16.46 30.62
CA ASP A 152 36.22 -15.40 29.80
C ASP A 152 35.90 -15.59 28.31
N LYS A 153 35.70 -16.84 27.87
CA LYS A 153 35.27 -17.18 26.51
C LYS A 153 33.81 -16.78 26.27
N VAL A 154 32.92 -17.09 27.21
CA VAL A 154 31.49 -16.78 27.11
C VAL A 154 31.25 -15.27 27.16
N LEU A 155 31.87 -14.57 28.12
CA LEU A 155 31.64 -13.13 28.31
C LEU A 155 32.23 -12.27 27.19
N ASN A 156 33.41 -12.60 26.66
CA ASN A 156 34.08 -11.77 25.66
C ASN A 156 33.78 -12.19 24.21
N SER A 157 33.65 -13.49 23.93
CA SER A 157 33.48 -14.01 22.57
C SER A 157 32.04 -14.41 22.28
N TYR A 158 31.43 -15.26 23.12
CA TYR A 158 30.08 -15.78 22.84
C TYR A 158 29.00 -14.70 22.87
N LEU A 159 28.97 -13.84 23.90
CA LEU A 159 27.98 -12.74 23.93
C LEU A 159 28.16 -11.77 22.77
N SER A 160 29.40 -11.47 22.38
CA SER A 160 29.70 -10.65 21.20
C SER A 160 29.22 -11.32 19.90
N HIS A 161 29.37 -12.64 19.78
CA HIS A 161 28.84 -13.44 18.68
C HIS A 161 27.30 -13.41 18.65
N VAL A 162 26.64 -13.62 19.78
CA VAL A 162 25.18 -13.54 19.91
C VAL A 162 24.67 -12.17 19.45
N VAL A 163 25.31 -11.08 19.87
CA VAL A 163 24.97 -9.73 19.41
C VAL A 163 25.19 -9.60 17.89
N ALA A 164 26.34 -10.03 17.36
CA ALA A 164 26.65 -9.92 15.94
C ALA A 164 25.68 -10.73 15.05
N GLU A 165 25.41 -12.00 15.41
CA GLU A 165 24.44 -12.84 14.68
C GLU A 165 23.01 -12.30 14.83
N SER A 166 22.62 -11.83 16.02
CA SER A 166 21.29 -11.22 16.20
C SER A 166 21.11 -10.00 15.30
N GLU A 167 22.15 -9.18 15.14
CA GLU A 167 22.13 -8.02 14.24
C GLU A 167 22.11 -8.43 12.76
N GLU A 168 22.66 -9.59 12.41
CA GLU A 168 22.57 -10.17 11.07
C GLU A 168 21.17 -10.75 10.80
N ILE A 169 20.58 -11.45 11.76
CA ILE A 169 19.20 -11.93 11.70
C ILE A 169 18.23 -10.76 11.59
N LYS A 170 18.39 -9.72 12.43
CA LYS A 170 17.63 -8.47 12.34
C LYS A 170 17.77 -7.83 10.96
N ARG A 171 18.99 -7.78 10.41
CA ARG A 171 19.24 -7.27 9.05
C ARG A 171 18.51 -8.08 7.98
N ASN A 172 18.52 -9.40 8.08
CA ASN A 172 17.87 -10.29 7.10
C ASN A 172 16.34 -10.21 7.18
N LEU A 173 15.79 -10.07 8.39
CA LEU A 173 14.35 -9.94 8.64
C LEU A 173 13.85 -8.48 8.54
N ARG A 174 14.75 -7.51 8.33
CA ARG A 174 14.38 -6.09 8.29
C ARG A 174 13.46 -5.81 7.12
N VAL A 175 12.30 -5.26 7.43
CA VAL A 175 11.41 -4.62 6.47
C VAL A 175 11.88 -3.18 6.32
N VAL A 176 12.09 -2.75 5.08
CA VAL A 176 12.48 -1.36 4.78
C VAL A 176 11.30 -0.45 5.14
N LYS A 177 11.56 0.65 5.84
CA LYS A 177 10.53 1.64 6.19
C LYS A 177 10.66 2.89 5.31
N LEU A 178 9.54 3.52 4.95
CA LEU A 178 9.46 4.87 4.40
C LEU A 178 9.00 5.81 5.51
N TYR A 179 9.76 6.86 5.73
CA TYR A 179 9.51 7.90 6.70
C TYR A 179 9.05 9.18 6.00
N SER A 180 8.01 9.82 6.54
CA SER A 180 7.59 11.16 6.16
C SER A 180 6.98 11.89 7.34
N ARG A 181 7.06 13.22 7.30
CA ARG A 181 6.49 14.09 8.34
C ARG A 181 4.97 14.11 8.35
N ASP A 182 4.38 13.75 7.22
CA ASP A 182 2.94 13.80 7.00
C ASP A 182 2.22 12.56 7.55
N VAL A 183 3.00 11.63 8.12
CA VAL A 183 2.51 10.37 8.69
C VAL A 183 2.56 10.49 10.21
N TYR A 184 1.47 10.15 10.89
CA TYR A 184 1.49 10.06 12.35
C TYR A 184 2.32 8.85 12.78
N ALA A 185 3.09 9.00 13.86
CA ALA A 185 3.86 7.89 14.42
C ALA A 185 2.92 6.73 14.76
N SER A 186 3.16 5.55 14.18
CA SER A 186 2.44 4.32 14.50
C SER A 186 2.94 3.74 15.82
N ASP A 187 2.08 3.00 16.54
CA ASP A 187 2.48 2.26 17.76
C ASP A 187 3.59 1.22 17.51
N ASP A 188 3.81 0.83 16.24
CA ASP A 188 4.89 -0.06 15.77
C ASP A 188 6.21 0.67 15.44
N ASP A 189 6.33 1.97 15.76
CA ASP A 189 7.60 2.68 15.62
C ASP A 189 8.59 2.19 16.68
N ASP A 190 9.78 1.78 16.24
CA ASP A 190 10.84 1.25 17.10
C ASP A 190 11.48 2.35 17.98
N GLY A 191 10.91 3.57 17.96
CA GLY A 191 11.36 4.77 18.67
C GLY A 191 12.72 5.28 18.20
N MET A 192 13.23 4.77 17.07
CA MET A 192 14.60 5.02 16.60
C MET A 192 14.73 6.35 15.84
N ALA A 193 13.66 6.81 15.17
CA ALA A 193 13.63 8.10 14.50
C ALA A 193 13.01 9.14 15.44
N GLY A 194 13.82 10.07 15.95
CA GLY A 194 13.31 11.20 16.73
C GLY A 194 12.55 12.20 15.84
N GLY A 195 11.68 13.02 16.43
CA GLY A 195 11.09 14.22 15.81
C GLY A 195 10.16 13.98 14.64
N ASN A 196 8.84 14.07 14.87
CA ASN A 196 7.74 14.16 13.88
C ASN A 196 7.78 13.31 12.59
N TRP A 197 8.67 12.32 12.46
CA TRP A 197 8.66 11.38 11.34
C TRP A 197 7.74 10.21 11.68
N GLY A 198 6.62 10.08 10.94
CA GLY A 198 5.89 8.82 10.91
C GLY A 198 6.50 7.87 9.90
N CYS A 199 6.27 6.57 10.08
CA CYS A 199 6.89 5.52 9.29
C CYS A 199 5.88 4.48 8.85
N ILE A 200 6.09 3.92 7.65
CA ILE A 200 5.31 2.81 7.11
C ILE A 200 6.25 1.84 6.40
N ASN A 201 5.92 0.55 6.39
CA ASN A 201 6.66 -0.46 5.63
C ASN A 201 6.65 -0.15 4.12
N LEU A 202 7.83 0.03 3.53
CA LEU A 202 8.03 0.17 2.10
C LEU A 202 8.02 -1.21 1.44
N GLU A 203 6.92 -1.57 0.79
CA GLU A 203 6.76 -2.85 0.08
C GLU A 203 6.83 -2.70 -1.44
N HIS A 204 7.61 -1.74 -1.95
CA HIS A 204 7.73 -1.53 -3.38
C HIS A 204 8.43 -2.73 -4.05
N PRO A 205 7.84 -3.36 -5.10
CA PRO A 205 8.40 -4.56 -5.72
C PRO A 205 9.60 -4.32 -6.64
N SER A 206 10.09 -3.07 -6.74
CA SER A 206 11.13 -2.74 -7.71
C SER A 206 12.50 -3.16 -7.17
N THR A 207 13.25 -3.86 -8.02
CA THR A 207 14.64 -4.24 -7.76
C THR A 207 15.52 -3.79 -8.92
N PHE A 208 16.84 -3.91 -8.77
CA PHE A 208 17.75 -3.65 -9.89
C PHE A 208 17.46 -4.57 -11.08
N ASP A 209 16.98 -5.80 -10.85
CA ASP A 209 16.64 -6.73 -11.92
C ASP A 209 15.38 -6.29 -12.69
N THR A 210 14.37 -5.77 -11.98
CA THR A 210 13.13 -5.31 -12.62
C THR A 210 13.29 -3.99 -13.38
N LEU A 211 14.34 -3.21 -13.07
CA LEU A 211 14.55 -1.87 -13.64
C LEU A 211 15.02 -1.94 -15.10
N ALA A 212 14.24 -1.35 -16.00
CA ALA A 212 14.55 -1.21 -17.43
C ALA A 212 15.63 -0.13 -17.65
N MET A 213 16.88 -0.56 -17.60
CA MET A 213 18.06 0.29 -17.76
C MET A 213 19.19 -0.51 -18.42
N ASP A 214 20.10 0.19 -19.10
CA ASP A 214 21.35 -0.39 -19.61
C ASP A 214 22.08 -1.20 -18.50
N PRO A 215 22.44 -2.48 -18.74
CA PRO A 215 23.10 -3.32 -17.75
C PRO A 215 24.44 -2.78 -17.24
N ASN A 216 25.19 -2.04 -18.06
CA ASN A 216 26.44 -1.43 -17.63
C ASN A 216 26.20 -0.22 -16.73
N ALA A 217 25.19 0.60 -17.03
CA ALA A 217 24.79 1.69 -16.15
C ALA A 217 24.29 1.14 -14.79
N LYS A 218 23.44 0.11 -14.83
CA LYS A 218 22.97 -0.64 -13.65
C LYS A 218 24.13 -1.16 -12.81
N LYS A 219 25.10 -1.84 -13.43
CA LYS A 219 26.29 -2.37 -12.75
C LYS A 219 27.14 -1.26 -12.12
N LYS A 220 27.34 -0.12 -12.80
CA LYS A 220 28.08 1.01 -12.24
C LYS A 220 27.44 1.56 -10.96
N ILE A 221 26.10 1.59 -10.91
CA ILE A 221 25.36 2.02 -9.71
C ILE A 221 25.59 1.01 -8.58
N ILE A 222 25.38 -0.28 -8.83
CA ILE A 222 25.61 -1.35 -7.84
C ILE A 222 27.05 -1.32 -7.31
N ASP A 223 28.04 -1.21 -8.21
CA ASP A 223 29.46 -1.13 -7.84
C ASP A 223 29.76 0.10 -6.97
N ASP A 224 29.11 1.26 -7.19
CA ASP A 224 29.26 2.45 -6.34
C ASP A 224 28.61 2.25 -4.97
N LEU A 225 27.45 1.62 -4.90
CA LEU A 225 26.75 1.31 -3.65
C LEU A 225 27.53 0.31 -2.79
N GLU A 226 28.02 -0.77 -3.39
CA GLU A 226 28.90 -1.72 -2.68
C GLU A 226 30.19 -1.06 -2.19
N ARG A 227 30.77 -0.20 -3.04
CA ARG A 227 31.96 0.56 -2.69
C ARG A 227 31.69 1.50 -1.52
N PHE A 228 30.52 2.13 -1.47
CA PHE A 228 30.10 2.97 -0.36
C PHE A 228 30.00 2.16 0.94
N LEU A 229 29.35 0.99 0.93
CA LEU A 229 29.22 0.10 2.09
C LEU A 229 30.58 -0.40 2.62
N LYS A 230 31.47 -0.85 1.73
CA LYS A 230 32.79 -1.41 2.10
C LYS A 230 33.76 -0.37 2.66
N ARG A 231 33.49 0.93 2.51
CA ARG A 231 34.46 2.01 2.78
C ARG A 231 34.25 2.77 4.09
N LYS A 232 33.46 2.26 5.04
CA LYS A 232 33.29 2.87 6.38
C LYS A 232 34.61 3.37 7.00
N GLU A 233 35.60 2.48 7.13
CA GLU A 233 36.90 2.81 7.73
C GLU A 233 37.74 3.78 6.90
N PHE A 234 37.52 3.83 5.58
CA PHE A 234 38.17 4.81 4.71
C PHE A 234 37.63 6.22 4.97
N TYR A 235 36.30 6.38 5.03
CA TYR A 235 35.69 7.68 5.36
C TYR A 235 36.17 8.20 6.73
N LYS A 236 36.18 7.31 7.74
CA LYS A 236 36.70 7.59 9.08
C LYS A 236 38.16 8.04 9.06
N ARG A 237 39.02 7.34 8.33
CA ARG A 237 40.46 7.65 8.22
C ARG A 237 40.73 8.99 7.53
N VAL A 238 39.93 9.34 6.52
CA VAL A 238 40.08 10.60 5.77
C VAL A 238 39.37 11.76 6.46
N GLY A 239 38.66 11.52 7.58
CA GLY A 239 37.94 12.54 8.33
C GLY A 239 36.75 13.12 7.56
N LYS A 240 36.14 12.33 6.67
CA LYS A 240 34.94 12.73 5.91
C LYS A 240 33.72 12.01 6.46
N ALA A 241 32.59 12.71 6.53
CA ALA A 241 31.30 12.11 6.85
C ALA A 241 30.99 10.96 5.89
N TRP A 242 30.52 9.82 6.43
CA TRP A 242 30.23 8.63 5.63
C TRP A 242 28.88 8.76 4.94
N LYS A 243 28.89 9.55 3.86
CA LYS A 243 27.72 9.86 3.04
C LYS A 243 28.01 9.76 1.54
N ARG A 244 26.95 9.63 0.74
CA ARG A 244 27.03 9.61 -0.73
C ARG A 244 25.83 10.34 -1.35
N GLY A 245 26.10 11.28 -2.26
CA GLY A 245 25.04 12.05 -2.95
C GLY A 245 24.78 11.58 -4.38
N TYR A 246 23.51 11.40 -4.73
CA TYR A 246 23.01 10.98 -6.05
C TYR A 246 22.06 12.03 -6.63
N LEU A 247 22.20 12.33 -7.92
CA LEU A 247 21.25 13.13 -8.69
C LEU A 247 20.65 12.25 -9.80
N LEU A 248 19.35 12.03 -9.74
CA LEU A 248 18.56 11.34 -10.77
C LEU A 248 17.86 12.36 -11.63
N TYR A 249 18.17 12.41 -12.93
CA TYR A 249 17.55 13.36 -13.85
C TYR A 249 17.09 12.71 -15.14
N GLY A 250 16.04 13.25 -15.75
CA GLY A 250 15.52 12.80 -17.05
C GLY A 250 14.01 12.95 -17.16
N PRO A 251 13.41 12.60 -18.32
CA PRO A 251 11.98 12.74 -18.56
C PRO A 251 11.10 12.03 -17.51
N PRO A 252 9.85 12.45 -17.32
CA PRO A 252 8.88 11.71 -16.50
C PRO A 252 8.62 10.31 -17.08
N GLY A 253 8.33 9.32 -16.24
CA GLY A 253 8.06 7.94 -16.69
C GLY A 253 9.30 7.08 -17.00
N THR A 254 10.51 7.56 -16.69
CA THR A 254 11.77 6.82 -16.87
C THR A 254 12.16 5.96 -15.66
N GLY A 255 11.41 6.02 -14.56
CA GLY A 255 11.63 5.16 -13.38
C GLY A 255 12.57 5.74 -12.31
N LYS A 256 12.64 7.08 -12.16
CA LYS A 256 13.43 7.75 -11.11
C LYS A 256 13.08 7.24 -9.70
N SER A 257 11.80 7.27 -9.32
CA SER A 257 11.35 6.77 -8.02
C SER A 257 11.47 5.25 -7.90
N SER A 258 11.31 4.49 -8.99
CA SER A 258 11.56 3.03 -9.01
C SER A 258 13.03 2.69 -8.74
N LEU A 259 13.97 3.49 -9.25
CA LEU A 259 15.40 3.32 -8.94
C LEU A 259 15.68 3.56 -7.44
N ILE A 260 15.04 4.56 -6.83
CA ILE A 260 15.16 4.80 -5.37
C ILE A 260 14.67 3.59 -4.58
N ALA A 261 13.50 3.05 -4.94
CA ALA A 261 12.97 1.84 -4.33
C ALA A 261 13.92 0.63 -4.51
N ALA A 262 14.48 0.45 -5.71
CA ALA A 262 15.45 -0.60 -5.99
C ALA A 262 16.73 -0.47 -5.15
N MET A 263 17.24 0.77 -4.98
CA MET A 263 18.38 1.06 -4.10
C MET A 263 18.07 0.73 -2.64
N ALA A 264 16.89 1.14 -2.14
CA ALA A 264 16.45 0.88 -0.77
C ALA A 264 16.32 -0.63 -0.50
N ASN A 265 15.69 -1.36 -1.44
CA ASN A 265 15.51 -2.82 -1.35
C ASN A 265 16.82 -3.59 -1.38
N TYR A 266 17.78 -3.16 -2.22
CA TYR A 266 19.10 -3.78 -2.34
C TYR A 266 19.95 -3.54 -1.09
N LEU A 267 19.94 -2.32 -0.55
CA LEU A 267 20.73 -1.96 0.63
C LEU A 267 20.08 -2.33 1.96
N LYS A 268 18.76 -2.56 1.98
CA LYS A 268 17.94 -2.63 3.19
C LYS A 268 18.03 -1.35 4.04
N PHE A 269 18.03 -0.20 3.36
CA PHE A 269 18.07 1.13 3.97
C PHE A 269 16.69 1.74 4.01
N ASP A 270 16.33 2.35 5.14
CA ASP A 270 15.07 3.07 5.26
C ASP A 270 15.09 4.33 4.41
N VAL A 271 13.95 4.71 3.86
CA VAL A 271 13.81 5.87 2.98
C VAL A 271 13.16 7.00 3.78
N PHE A 272 13.72 8.21 3.70
CA PHE A 272 13.14 9.42 4.28
C PHE A 272 12.74 10.34 3.14
N ASP A 273 11.44 10.49 2.91
CA ASP A 273 10.90 11.39 1.89
C ASP A 273 10.76 12.80 2.47
N LEU A 274 11.57 13.73 1.95
CA LEU A 274 11.60 15.11 2.40
C LEU A 274 10.96 16.02 1.35
N GLU A 275 9.71 16.38 1.59
CA GLU A 275 9.05 17.44 0.83
C GLU A 275 9.53 18.81 1.32
N LEU A 276 10.17 19.59 0.44
CA LEU A 276 10.71 20.91 0.79
C LEU A 276 9.62 21.96 1.02
N SER A 277 8.47 21.80 0.35
CA SER A 277 7.30 22.70 0.47
C SER A 277 6.71 22.73 1.88
N SER A 278 6.84 21.65 2.65
CA SER A 278 6.25 21.51 3.98
C SER A 278 7.12 22.08 5.10
N ILE A 279 8.30 22.62 4.79
CA ILE A 279 9.27 23.10 5.79
C ILE A 279 9.26 24.61 5.81
N TYR A 280 9.00 25.19 6.99
CA TYR A 280 8.84 26.63 7.14
C TYR A 280 10.19 27.35 7.18
N ASP A 281 11.18 26.85 7.92
CA ASP A 281 12.46 27.54 8.05
C ASP A 281 13.69 26.61 8.03
N ASN A 282 14.88 27.21 7.92
CA ASN A 282 16.16 26.49 7.93
C ASN A 282 16.42 25.78 9.28
N GLY A 283 15.80 26.22 10.38
CA GLY A 283 15.94 25.62 11.71
C GLY A 283 15.14 24.34 11.88
N GLU A 284 13.93 24.30 11.31
CA GLU A 284 13.10 23.13 11.15
C GLU A 284 13.73 22.14 10.18
N LEU A 285 14.19 22.59 9.01
CA LEU A 285 14.96 21.76 8.07
C LEU A 285 16.10 21.04 8.81
N LYS A 286 16.85 21.78 9.62
CA LYS A 286 17.94 21.24 10.43
C LYS A 286 17.46 20.21 11.46
N ARG A 287 16.38 20.49 12.20
CA ARG A 287 15.82 19.54 13.18
C ARG A 287 15.36 18.24 12.52
N VAL A 288 14.63 18.37 11.41
CA VAL A 288 14.11 17.26 10.61
C VAL A 288 15.23 16.37 10.10
N LEU A 289 16.30 16.99 9.58
CA LEU A 289 17.45 16.25 9.04
C LEU A 289 18.32 15.63 10.13
N LEU A 290 18.45 16.26 11.30
CA LEU A 290 19.17 15.71 12.46
C LEU A 290 18.47 14.50 13.07
N SER A 291 17.17 14.36 12.83
CA SER A 291 16.36 13.33 13.46
C SER A 291 16.18 12.06 12.61
N THR A 292 16.71 12.09 11.38
CA THR A 292 16.84 10.92 10.51
C THR A 292 17.88 9.92 11.03
N THR A 293 17.64 8.63 10.84
CA THR A 293 18.47 7.55 11.36
C THR A 293 19.70 7.26 10.49
N ASN A 294 20.63 6.43 10.98
CA ASN A 294 21.72 5.85 10.19
C ASN A 294 21.17 4.75 9.26
N ARG A 295 21.93 4.36 8.22
CA ARG A 295 21.46 3.38 7.20
C ARG A 295 20.17 3.82 6.51
N SER A 296 20.19 5.06 6.04
CA SER A 296 19.03 5.70 5.44
C SER A 296 19.34 6.31 4.08
N ILE A 297 18.30 6.38 3.25
CA ILE A 297 18.26 7.11 1.99
C ILE A 297 17.36 8.33 2.21
N LEU A 298 17.93 9.53 2.19
CA LEU A 298 17.18 10.78 2.20
C LEU A 298 16.82 11.16 0.77
N VAL A 299 15.52 11.26 0.46
CA VAL A 299 15.00 11.59 -0.85
C VAL A 299 14.48 13.03 -0.83
N ILE A 300 14.90 13.80 -1.83
CA ILE A 300 14.41 15.15 -2.08
C ILE A 300 13.91 15.15 -3.53
N GLU A 301 12.59 15.01 -3.70
CA GLU A 301 11.96 14.93 -5.03
C GLU A 301 11.74 16.32 -5.66
N ASP A 302 11.82 16.37 -6.99
CA ASP A 302 11.46 17.51 -7.85
C ASP A 302 12.06 18.87 -7.42
N ILE A 303 13.38 18.90 -7.22
CA ILE A 303 14.09 20.13 -6.81
C ILE A 303 13.99 21.29 -7.81
N ASP A 304 13.55 21.04 -9.05
CA ASP A 304 13.29 22.05 -10.09
C ASP A 304 11.89 22.68 -10.04
N CYS A 305 10.92 22.06 -9.35
CA CYS A 305 9.54 22.55 -9.27
C CYS A 305 9.31 23.62 -8.18
N ASN A 306 10.27 23.81 -7.26
CA ASN A 306 10.27 24.93 -6.33
C ASN A 306 10.73 26.20 -7.07
N ALA A 307 9.78 26.88 -7.71
CA ALA A 307 9.99 28.16 -8.41
C ALA A 307 10.63 29.27 -7.53
N GLU A 308 10.64 29.09 -6.21
CA GLU A 308 11.19 30.03 -5.22
C GLU A 308 12.69 29.84 -4.94
N VAL A 309 13.37 28.93 -5.66
CA VAL A 309 14.83 28.74 -5.59
C VAL A 309 15.58 29.60 -6.63
N ARG A 310 14.85 30.39 -7.43
CA ARG A 310 15.36 31.45 -8.32
C ARG A 310 15.17 32.79 -7.60
N ASP A 311 16.08 33.74 -7.49
CA ASP A 311 17.35 34.04 -8.14
C ASP A 311 18.29 34.67 -7.11
N ARG A 312 19.59 34.34 -7.14
CA ARG A 312 20.64 35.16 -6.48
C ARG A 312 20.95 36.45 -7.24
N GLU A 313 20.39 36.63 -8.44
CA GLU A 313 20.71 37.74 -9.34
C GLU A 313 19.65 38.86 -9.35
N ALA A 314 18.53 38.68 -8.65
CA ALA A 314 17.50 39.71 -8.48
C ALA A 314 17.61 40.51 -7.16
N GLU A 315 18.78 40.50 -6.52
CA GLU A 315 19.04 41.38 -5.36
C GLU A 315 19.37 42.80 -5.85
N ASN A 316 18.34 43.57 -6.20
CA ASN A 316 18.34 45.04 -6.12
C ASN A 316 16.90 45.57 -6.22
N GLN A 317 16.06 45.21 -5.26
CA GLN A 317 15.05 46.11 -4.71
C GLN A 317 14.49 45.53 -3.40
N GLU A 318 14.22 46.45 -2.49
CA GLU A 318 13.87 46.28 -1.09
C GLU A 318 12.74 45.26 -0.88
N ASP A 319 12.99 44.19 -0.11
CA ASP A 319 11.95 43.59 0.74
C ASP A 319 12.54 42.68 1.84
N GLU A 320 12.50 43.20 3.08
CA GLU A 320 12.81 42.51 4.33
C GLU A 320 11.78 41.42 4.73
N GLN A 321 10.95 40.91 3.81
CA GLN A 321 9.80 40.06 4.17
C GLN A 321 9.91 38.55 3.88
N ILE A 322 10.98 38.04 3.25
CA ILE A 322 11.17 36.58 3.07
C ILE A 322 12.16 36.01 4.10
N LYS A 323 11.89 36.21 5.39
CA LYS A 323 12.74 35.70 6.50
C LYS A 323 12.37 34.30 7.02
N GLY A 324 11.50 33.57 6.32
CA GLY A 324 10.98 32.28 6.80
C GLY A 324 10.65 31.30 5.69
N LYS A 325 11.57 31.09 4.73
CA LYS A 325 11.46 30.00 3.74
C LYS A 325 12.78 29.23 3.65
N VAL A 326 12.69 27.92 3.36
CA VAL A 326 13.87 27.07 3.15
C VAL A 326 14.69 27.61 1.97
N THR A 327 15.85 28.13 2.31
CA THR A 327 16.78 28.64 1.30
C THR A 327 17.59 27.50 0.68
N LEU A 328 17.96 27.62 -0.59
CA LEU A 328 18.97 26.76 -1.21
C LEU A 328 20.25 26.69 -0.37
N SER A 329 20.66 27.83 0.21
CA SER A 329 21.80 27.88 1.13
C SER A 329 21.62 27.02 2.38
N GLY A 330 20.40 26.87 2.88
CA GLY A 330 20.07 26.00 4.02
C GLY A 330 20.27 24.52 3.69
N ILE A 331 19.75 24.08 2.53
CA ILE A 331 19.95 22.72 2.01
C ILE A 331 21.44 22.46 1.78
N LEU A 332 22.15 23.41 1.15
CA LEU A 332 23.59 23.31 0.91
C LEU A 332 24.38 23.16 2.21
N ASN A 333 24.13 24.03 3.19
CA ASN A 333 24.79 24.00 4.50
C ASN A 333 24.54 22.70 5.27
N PHE A 334 23.44 22.01 5.02
CA PHE A 334 23.23 20.68 5.56
C PHE A 334 24.08 19.63 4.83
N ILE A 335 24.08 19.67 3.49
CA ILE A 335 24.79 18.67 2.69
C ILE A 335 26.29 18.77 2.91
N ASP A 336 26.89 19.95 3.02
CA ASP A 336 28.35 20.12 3.12
C ASP A 336 28.86 20.68 4.46
N GLY A 337 27.98 21.23 5.29
CA GLY A 337 28.38 21.83 6.56
C GLY A 337 28.61 20.82 7.68
N LEU A 338 28.84 21.35 8.88
CA LEU A 338 29.10 20.56 10.10
C LEU A 338 27.95 19.60 10.45
N TRP A 339 26.73 19.93 10.02
CA TRP A 339 25.54 19.10 10.21
C TRP A 339 25.60 17.79 9.42
N SER A 340 26.38 17.75 8.35
CA SER A 340 26.57 16.52 7.56
C SER A 340 27.35 15.42 8.28
N SER A 341 27.98 15.73 9.42
CA SER A 341 28.68 14.75 10.28
C SER A 341 27.75 14.09 11.30
N PHE A 342 26.51 14.56 11.42
CA PHE A 342 25.51 13.96 12.30
C PHE A 342 24.80 12.83 11.54
N GLY A 343 25.18 11.60 11.87
CA GLY A 343 24.71 10.39 11.21
C GLY A 343 25.79 9.75 10.36
N ASP A 344 26.01 8.46 10.55
CA ASP A 344 26.92 7.63 9.77
C ASP A 344 26.10 6.79 8.77
N GLU A 345 26.68 6.48 7.61
CA GLU A 345 26.09 5.54 6.65
C GLU A 345 24.80 6.07 5.97
N ARG A 346 24.87 7.25 5.32
CA ARG A 346 23.71 7.89 4.66
C ARG A 346 23.87 8.09 3.15
N ILE A 347 22.80 7.85 2.40
CA ILE A 347 22.71 8.21 0.98
C ILE A 347 21.71 9.35 0.83
N ILE A 348 22.01 10.35 0.01
CA ILE A 348 21.10 11.45 -0.32
C ILE A 348 20.79 11.37 -1.80
N VAL A 349 19.53 11.31 -2.18
CA VAL A 349 19.07 11.22 -3.56
C VAL A 349 18.21 12.43 -3.90
N PHE A 350 18.57 13.12 -4.96
CA PHE A 350 17.82 14.24 -5.53
C PHE A 350 17.20 13.82 -6.85
N THR A 351 15.94 14.17 -7.11
CA THR A 351 15.31 13.95 -8.42
C THR A 351 14.99 15.28 -9.12
N THR A 352 15.14 15.31 -10.44
CA THR A 352 14.75 16.47 -11.25
C THR A 352 14.35 16.03 -12.66
N ASN A 353 13.50 16.79 -13.34
CA ASN A 353 13.26 16.57 -14.77
C ASN A 353 14.25 17.33 -15.65
N HIS A 354 14.78 18.44 -15.13
CA HIS A 354 15.59 19.41 -15.88
C HIS A 354 16.88 19.75 -15.15
N LYS A 355 17.96 19.01 -15.45
CA LYS A 355 19.27 19.22 -14.81
C LYS A 355 19.83 20.63 -15.06
N GLU A 356 19.55 21.20 -16.23
CA GLU A 356 19.96 22.52 -16.66
C GLU A 356 19.34 23.67 -15.84
N ARG A 357 18.23 23.40 -15.13
CA ARG A 357 17.57 24.39 -14.27
C ARG A 357 18.15 24.45 -12.85
N LEU A 358 19.08 23.55 -12.51
CA LEU A 358 19.65 23.48 -11.17
C LEU A 358 20.79 24.48 -10.97
N ASP A 359 20.87 25.05 -9.77
CA ASP A 359 22.00 25.90 -9.37
C ASP A 359 23.31 25.09 -9.47
N PRO A 360 24.33 25.57 -10.22
CA PRO A 360 25.64 24.93 -10.31
C PRO A 360 26.33 24.65 -8.97
N ALA A 361 25.97 25.37 -7.91
CA ALA A 361 26.43 25.12 -6.55
C ALA A 361 26.02 23.72 -6.06
N LEU A 362 24.82 23.23 -6.37
CA LEU A 362 24.37 21.89 -5.97
C LEU A 362 25.21 20.78 -6.62
N LEU A 363 25.67 21.01 -7.85
CA LEU A 363 26.44 20.06 -8.65
C LEU A 363 27.92 19.96 -8.26
N ARG A 364 28.37 20.69 -7.23
CA ARG A 364 29.77 20.67 -6.79
C ARG A 364 30.11 19.34 -6.09
N PRO A 365 31.34 18.81 -6.28
CA PRO A 365 31.79 17.58 -5.62
C PRO A 365 31.65 17.64 -4.09
N GLY A 366 31.21 16.54 -3.47
CA GLY A 366 30.89 16.47 -2.04
C GLY A 366 29.43 16.78 -1.70
N ARG A 367 28.62 17.20 -2.69
CA ARG A 367 27.17 17.39 -2.58
C ARG A 367 26.42 16.35 -3.40
N MET A 368 26.39 16.51 -4.73
CA MET A 368 25.87 15.53 -5.69
C MET A 368 27.06 14.86 -6.39
N ASP A 369 27.49 13.70 -5.90
CA ASP A 369 28.71 13.05 -6.41
C ASP A 369 28.45 12.20 -7.66
N VAL A 370 27.29 11.54 -7.71
CA VAL A 370 26.91 10.61 -8.77
C VAL A 370 25.73 11.18 -9.53
N HIS A 371 25.91 11.42 -10.82
CA HIS A 371 24.85 11.95 -11.69
C HIS A 371 24.36 10.83 -12.62
N ILE A 372 23.10 10.45 -12.49
CA ILE A 372 22.46 9.38 -13.27
C ILE A 372 21.44 10.00 -14.20
N ASN A 373 21.69 9.88 -15.51
CA ASN A 373 20.72 10.24 -16.54
C ASN A 373 19.77 9.06 -16.78
N MET A 374 18.50 9.24 -16.43
CA MET A 374 17.39 8.33 -16.74
C MET A 374 16.81 8.72 -18.10
N SER A 375 17.47 8.32 -19.18
CA SER A 375 17.06 8.62 -20.55
C SER A 375 15.85 7.79 -21.00
N TYR A 376 15.40 8.02 -22.23
CA TYR A 376 14.42 7.15 -22.91
C TYR A 376 14.89 5.69 -22.96
N CYS A 377 13.93 4.78 -23.16
CA CYS A 377 14.18 3.35 -23.20
C CYS A 377 15.09 3.00 -24.38
N THR A 378 16.11 2.17 -24.13
CA THR A 378 16.97 1.59 -25.17
C THR A 378 16.52 0.17 -25.48
N GLY A 379 16.99 -0.43 -26.57
CA GLY A 379 16.74 -1.83 -26.91
C GLY A 379 17.12 -2.78 -25.77
N LEU A 380 18.22 -2.50 -25.05
CA LEU A 380 18.61 -3.26 -23.84
C LEU A 380 17.65 -3.07 -22.67
N GLY A 381 17.13 -1.84 -22.48
CA GLY A 381 16.05 -1.58 -21.52
C GLY A 381 14.76 -2.30 -21.89
N PHE A 382 14.42 -2.33 -23.19
CA PHE A 382 13.27 -3.05 -23.73
C PHE A 382 13.39 -4.56 -23.52
N ARG A 383 14.56 -5.17 -23.73
CA ARG A 383 14.79 -6.60 -23.38
C ARG A 383 14.50 -6.89 -21.92
N THR A 384 14.88 -5.97 -21.03
CA THR A 384 14.58 -6.11 -19.60
C THR A 384 13.06 -6.08 -19.36
N LEU A 385 12.34 -5.17 -20.01
CA LEU A 385 10.87 -5.13 -19.96
C LEU A 385 10.25 -6.42 -20.50
N VAL A 386 10.65 -6.89 -21.69
CA VAL A 386 10.15 -8.13 -22.28
C VAL A 386 10.41 -9.33 -21.36
N SER A 387 11.61 -9.44 -20.80
CA SER A 387 11.95 -10.51 -19.85
C SER A 387 11.04 -10.49 -18.61
N ASN A 388 10.74 -9.30 -18.08
CA ASN A 388 9.94 -9.16 -16.87
C ASN A 388 8.45 -9.42 -17.13
N TYR A 389 7.94 -8.98 -18.27
CA TYR A 389 6.52 -9.04 -18.64
C TYR A 389 6.12 -10.36 -19.31
N LEU A 390 6.94 -10.86 -20.24
CA LEU A 390 6.67 -12.06 -21.06
C LEU A 390 7.51 -13.28 -20.65
N GLY A 391 8.49 -13.13 -19.75
CA GLY A 391 9.41 -14.20 -19.41
C GLY A 391 10.40 -14.53 -20.53
N LEU A 392 11.03 -15.71 -20.45
CA LEU A 392 12.07 -16.15 -21.40
C LEU A 392 11.53 -16.38 -22.83
N ASP A 393 10.24 -16.65 -22.97
CA ASP A 393 9.59 -16.91 -24.25
C ASP A 393 9.50 -15.63 -25.11
N GLY A 394 9.36 -14.46 -24.47
CA GLY A 394 9.39 -13.17 -25.15
C GLY A 394 10.76 -12.81 -25.73
N LEU A 395 11.85 -13.13 -25.03
CA LEU A 395 13.22 -12.77 -25.45
C LEU A 395 13.69 -13.47 -26.73
N ASN A 396 13.17 -14.68 -27.00
CA ASN A 396 13.53 -15.47 -28.17
C ASN A 396 12.62 -15.18 -29.37
N HIS A 397 11.73 -14.20 -29.26
CA HIS A 397 10.76 -13.91 -30.30
C HIS A 397 11.42 -13.17 -31.49
N PRO A 398 11.17 -13.56 -32.76
CA PRO A 398 11.79 -12.95 -33.93
C PRO A 398 11.55 -11.44 -34.07
N LEU A 399 10.44 -10.93 -33.53
CA LEU A 399 10.10 -9.50 -33.57
C LEU A 399 10.88 -8.66 -32.55
N CYS A 400 11.56 -9.26 -31.57
CA CYS A 400 12.27 -8.49 -30.55
C CYS A 400 13.42 -7.68 -31.13
N GLU A 401 14.20 -8.24 -32.06
CA GLU A 401 15.32 -7.52 -32.69
C GLU A 401 14.82 -6.31 -33.52
N GLU A 402 13.69 -6.46 -34.20
CA GLU A 402 13.05 -5.38 -34.94
C GLU A 402 12.56 -4.27 -34.01
N ILE A 403 11.90 -4.63 -32.91
CA ILE A 403 11.39 -3.66 -31.92
C ILE A 403 12.55 -2.94 -31.22
N GLU A 404 13.64 -3.63 -30.91
CA GLU A 404 14.83 -3.01 -30.32
C GLU A 404 15.39 -1.90 -31.21
N ALA A 405 15.54 -2.17 -32.51
CA ALA A 405 15.99 -1.16 -33.46
C ALA A 405 15.00 0.01 -33.60
N LEU A 406 13.70 -0.27 -33.54
CA LEU A 406 12.65 0.77 -33.57
C LEU A 406 12.67 1.64 -32.31
N VAL A 407 12.81 1.03 -31.13
CA VAL A 407 12.89 1.71 -29.83
C VAL A 407 14.17 2.54 -29.74
N ASP A 408 15.33 2.04 -30.17
CA ASP A 408 16.56 2.83 -30.19
C ASP A 408 16.47 4.06 -31.12
N SER A 409 15.61 3.99 -32.15
CA SER A 409 15.34 5.12 -33.06
C SER A 409 14.21 6.04 -32.62
N THR A 410 13.51 5.74 -31.52
CA THR A 410 12.30 6.45 -31.09
C THR A 410 12.37 6.79 -29.60
N GLU A 411 12.18 8.05 -29.25
CA GLU A 411 12.11 8.45 -27.84
C GLU A 411 10.79 7.99 -27.20
N VAL A 412 10.83 6.80 -26.61
CA VAL A 412 9.73 6.20 -25.86
C VAL A 412 10.21 5.91 -24.44
N THR A 413 9.39 6.24 -23.45
CA THR A 413 9.71 5.98 -22.04
C THR A 413 9.41 4.52 -21.67
N PRO A 414 10.13 3.95 -20.69
CA PRO A 414 9.80 2.63 -20.15
C PRO A 414 8.35 2.51 -19.66
N ALA A 415 7.78 3.56 -19.07
CA ALA A 415 6.38 3.56 -18.61
C ALA A 415 5.38 3.41 -19.76
N GLU A 416 5.60 4.11 -20.88
CA GLU A 416 4.76 4.02 -22.09
C GLU A 416 4.81 2.61 -22.70
N LEU A 417 6.00 2.05 -22.87
CA LEU A 417 6.14 0.68 -23.36
C LEU A 417 5.43 -0.28 -22.40
N ALA A 418 5.70 -0.17 -21.10
CA ALA A 418 5.13 -1.03 -20.08
C ALA A 418 3.59 -0.98 -20.00
N GLU A 419 2.93 0.10 -20.43
CA GLU A 419 1.47 0.16 -20.52
C GLU A 419 0.95 -0.66 -21.71
N GLU A 420 1.57 -0.53 -22.88
CA GLU A 420 1.27 -1.38 -24.03
C GLU A 420 1.49 -2.86 -23.67
N LEU A 421 2.54 -3.15 -22.87
CA LEU A 421 2.79 -4.51 -22.36
C LEU A 421 1.73 -5.01 -21.36
N MET A 422 0.83 -4.18 -20.83
CA MET A 422 -0.22 -4.63 -19.90
C MET A 422 -1.55 -4.95 -20.59
N GLN A 423 -1.70 -4.61 -21.88
CA GLN A 423 -2.98 -4.69 -22.59
C GLN A 423 -3.42 -6.12 -22.96
N ASP A 424 -2.48 -7.05 -23.18
CA ASP A 424 -2.81 -8.44 -23.56
C ASP A 424 -1.93 -9.49 -22.84
N ASP A 425 -2.33 -10.75 -22.88
CA ASP A 425 -1.61 -11.93 -22.38
C ASP A 425 -0.89 -12.67 -23.52
N ASP A 426 -1.31 -12.49 -24.77
CA ASP A 426 -0.73 -13.18 -25.92
C ASP A 426 0.54 -12.47 -26.45
N THR A 427 1.66 -13.18 -26.43
CA THR A 427 2.99 -12.68 -26.84
C THR A 427 3.02 -12.13 -28.26
N ASP A 428 2.32 -12.74 -29.21
CA ASP A 428 2.31 -12.32 -30.62
C ASP A 428 1.46 -11.05 -30.81
N VAL A 429 0.29 -11.00 -30.17
CA VAL A 429 -0.59 -9.83 -30.20
C VAL A 429 0.11 -8.64 -29.55
N PHE A 430 0.78 -8.89 -28.43
CA PHE A 430 1.55 -7.94 -27.66
C PHE A 430 2.68 -7.29 -28.46
N LEU A 431 3.58 -8.07 -29.07
CA LEU A 431 4.74 -7.53 -29.77
C LEU A 431 4.33 -6.76 -31.03
N ARG A 432 3.28 -7.21 -31.73
CA ARG A 432 2.69 -6.47 -32.85
C ARG A 432 2.04 -5.15 -32.39
N GLY A 433 1.39 -5.16 -31.22
CA GLY A 433 0.86 -3.95 -30.58
C GLY A 433 1.95 -2.92 -30.33
N VAL A 434 3.07 -3.33 -29.73
CA VAL A 434 4.23 -2.46 -29.49
C VAL A 434 4.80 -1.88 -30.78
N ILE A 435 4.95 -2.68 -31.84
CA ILE A 435 5.39 -2.17 -33.16
C ILE A 435 4.45 -1.07 -33.63
N SER A 436 3.14 -1.33 -33.63
CA SER A 436 2.13 -0.36 -34.10
C SER A 436 2.16 0.94 -33.29
N PHE A 437 2.41 0.85 -31.98
CA PHE A 437 2.53 2.00 -31.08
C PHE A 437 3.79 2.82 -31.38
N VAL A 438 4.95 2.17 -31.48
CA VAL A 438 6.24 2.84 -31.74
C VAL A 438 6.23 3.48 -33.13
N GLU A 439 5.68 2.81 -34.14
CA GLU A 439 5.50 3.38 -35.49
C GLU A 439 4.57 4.60 -35.47
N LYS A 440 3.43 4.52 -34.76
CA LYS A 440 2.51 5.64 -34.60
C LYS A 440 3.21 6.85 -33.96
N ARG A 441 3.99 6.64 -32.89
CA ARG A 441 4.80 7.68 -32.24
C ARG A 441 5.82 8.31 -33.19
N LYS A 442 6.50 7.49 -33.97
CA LYS A 442 7.46 7.95 -35.00
C LYS A 442 6.78 8.83 -36.05
N VAL A 443 5.57 8.46 -36.48
CA VAL A 443 4.76 9.24 -37.43
C VAL A 443 4.24 10.54 -36.82
N GLU A 444 3.68 10.52 -35.61
CA GLU A 444 3.19 11.71 -34.90
C GLU A 444 4.30 12.74 -34.71
N ARG A 445 5.51 12.28 -34.41
CA ARG A 445 6.66 13.16 -34.23
C ARG A 445 7.21 13.72 -35.55
N SER A 446 7.19 12.91 -36.62
CA SER A 446 7.52 13.40 -37.97
C SER A 446 6.54 14.47 -38.46
N LYS A 447 5.31 14.52 -37.94
CA LYS A 447 4.32 15.57 -38.22
C LYS A 447 4.56 16.83 -37.36
N THR A 448 4.95 16.68 -36.09
CA THR A 448 5.27 17.84 -35.22
C THR A 448 6.57 18.53 -35.63
N CYS A 449 7.59 17.79 -36.09
CA CYS A 449 8.81 18.39 -36.63
C CYS A 449 8.59 19.10 -37.97
N LYS A 450 7.60 18.66 -38.76
CA LYS A 450 7.18 19.35 -40.00
C LYS A 450 6.35 20.60 -39.70
N ALA A 451 5.51 20.57 -38.66
CA ALA A 451 4.73 21.74 -38.25
C ALA A 451 5.59 22.92 -37.74
N THR A 452 6.79 22.67 -37.20
CA THR A 452 7.75 23.73 -36.84
C THR A 452 8.54 24.30 -38.03
N ASP A 453 8.57 23.58 -39.16
CA ASP A 453 9.24 24.00 -40.40
C ASP A 453 8.25 24.55 -41.45
N ASP A 454 6.94 24.29 -41.30
CA ASP A 454 5.89 24.58 -42.30
C ASP A 454 5.13 25.92 -42.07
N ASP A 455 5.48 26.73 -41.07
CA ASP A 455 5.03 28.14 -40.99
C ASP A 455 5.68 29.02 -42.09
N ASP A 456 6.67 28.48 -42.81
CA ASP A 456 7.31 29.07 -43.98
C ASP A 456 7.07 28.23 -45.25
N LYS A 457 5.80 28.10 -45.69
CA LYS A 457 5.36 28.21 -47.11
C LYS A 457 3.93 27.75 -47.34
N GLN A 458 3.12 28.70 -47.80
CA GLN A 458 1.74 28.53 -48.27
C GLN A 458 1.56 27.67 -49.54
N ASN A 459 0.38 27.05 -49.58
CA ASN A 459 -0.55 26.81 -50.72
C ASN A 459 -0.31 25.67 -51.73
N GLY A 460 -1.29 24.75 -51.83
CA GLY A 460 -1.50 23.88 -53.00
C GLY A 460 -2.48 22.70 -52.83
N SER A 461 -3.76 22.95 -53.13
CA SER A 461 -4.96 22.10 -53.36
C SER A 461 -4.98 20.55 -53.34
N LEU A 462 -6.08 20.04 -52.75
CA LEU A 462 -7.03 18.95 -53.15
C LEU A 462 -6.54 17.76 -54.02
N ASP A 463 -6.84 16.50 -53.63
CA ASP A 463 -8.15 15.86 -53.89
C ASP A 463 -8.31 14.42 -53.33
N CYS A 464 -9.57 13.99 -53.24
CA CYS A 464 -10.13 12.80 -52.57
C CYS A 464 -10.32 11.57 -53.50
N VAL A 465 -10.12 10.32 -53.03
CA VAL A 465 -10.79 9.13 -53.63
C VAL A 465 -11.17 8.07 -52.58
N LYS A 466 -12.48 7.80 -52.48
CA LYS A 466 -13.13 6.62 -51.87
C LYS A 466 -13.03 5.38 -52.78
N LYS A 467 -12.93 4.17 -52.23
CA LYS A 467 -13.50 2.94 -52.86
C LYS A 467 -14.04 1.93 -51.84
N LYS A 468 -15.26 1.46 -52.12
CA LYS A 468 -16.08 0.48 -51.37
C LYS A 468 -15.82 -0.97 -51.85
N LYS A 469 -15.98 -1.90 -50.89
CA LYS A 469 -16.59 -3.27 -50.88
C LYS A 469 -16.44 -4.22 -52.10
N LYS A 470 -16.11 -5.49 -51.78
CA LYS A 470 -16.89 -6.75 -52.03
C LYS A 470 -16.14 -7.92 -51.35
N ALA A 471 -16.66 -8.61 -50.34
CA ALA A 471 -17.74 -9.60 -50.34
C ALA A 471 -17.46 -10.81 -51.26
N GLY A 472 -16.90 -11.88 -50.68
CA GLY A 472 -16.84 -13.23 -51.23
C GLY A 472 -17.45 -14.21 -50.22
N LYS A 473 -18.55 -14.86 -50.63
CA LYS A 473 -19.38 -15.79 -49.88
C LYS A 473 -18.93 -17.22 -50.20
N GLN A 474 -18.71 -18.09 -49.22
CA GLN A 474 -18.85 -19.54 -49.41
C GLN A 474 -19.61 -20.15 -48.23
N LYS A 475 -20.68 -20.87 -48.58
CA LYS A 475 -21.57 -21.63 -47.71
C LYS A 475 -21.11 -23.10 -47.66
N GLY A 476 -21.11 -23.66 -46.46
CA GLY A 476 -21.91 -24.86 -46.14
C GLY A 476 -21.23 -26.24 -46.19
N LYS A 477 -21.03 -26.81 -44.99
CA LYS A 477 -21.46 -28.14 -44.47
C LYS A 477 -20.63 -28.39 -43.20
N GLY A 478 -21.16 -28.50 -41.98
CA GLY A 478 -22.33 -29.26 -41.57
C GLY A 478 -21.88 -30.61 -41.01
N LYS A 479 -21.37 -30.65 -39.77
CA LYS A 479 -21.41 -31.82 -38.89
C LYS A 479 -21.62 -31.35 -37.45
N ALA A 480 -22.72 -31.84 -36.89
CA ALA A 480 -23.16 -31.64 -35.53
C ALA A 480 -22.31 -32.48 -34.57
N TYR A 481 -21.98 -31.91 -33.42
CA TYR A 481 -21.83 -32.66 -32.18
C TYR A 481 -22.83 -32.06 -31.20
N ALA A 482 -23.87 -32.84 -30.96
CA ALA A 482 -24.89 -32.60 -29.97
C ALA A 482 -24.45 -33.19 -28.62
N SER A 483 -25.08 -32.67 -27.58
CA SER A 483 -25.14 -33.20 -26.22
C SER A 483 -23.93 -32.90 -25.31
N LEU A 484 -23.95 -31.69 -24.76
CA LEU A 484 -23.47 -31.37 -23.42
C LEU A 484 -24.68 -31.30 -22.45
N THR A 485 -25.65 -32.18 -22.64
CA THR A 485 -26.84 -32.37 -21.79
C THR A 485 -26.82 -33.72 -21.05
N GLY A 486 -25.65 -34.38 -21.00
CA GLY A 486 -25.42 -35.59 -20.20
C GLY A 486 -24.75 -35.34 -18.85
N PHE A 487 -23.92 -34.29 -18.73
CA PHE A 487 -23.11 -34.06 -17.52
C PHE A 487 -23.89 -33.35 -16.39
N LEU A 488 -24.92 -32.57 -16.74
CA LEU A 488 -25.77 -31.85 -15.78
C LEU A 488 -26.99 -32.66 -15.28
N MET A 489 -27.34 -33.78 -15.91
CA MET A 489 -28.38 -34.68 -15.39
C MET A 489 -27.84 -35.72 -14.40
N LEU A 490 -26.56 -36.12 -14.52
CA LEU A 490 -25.92 -37.06 -13.60
C LEU A 490 -25.70 -36.46 -12.20
N PHE A 491 -25.41 -35.16 -12.10
CA PHE A 491 -25.23 -34.49 -10.81
C PHE A 491 -26.55 -34.31 -10.04
N ARG A 492 -27.68 -34.19 -10.76
CA ARG A 492 -29.01 -34.02 -10.15
C ARG A 492 -29.64 -35.36 -9.73
N SER A 493 -29.26 -36.47 -10.38
CA SER A 493 -29.67 -37.82 -9.99
C SER A 493 -28.90 -38.30 -8.75
N LEU A 494 -27.58 -38.07 -8.68
CA LEU A 494 -26.76 -38.46 -7.51
C LEU A 494 -27.09 -37.66 -6.24
N PHE A 495 -27.50 -36.40 -6.37
CA PHE A 495 -27.89 -35.58 -5.22
C PHE A 495 -29.25 -35.99 -4.61
N ASN A 496 -30.10 -36.66 -5.39
CA ASN A 496 -31.44 -37.06 -4.96
C ASN A 496 -31.48 -38.41 -4.22
N ASP A 497 -30.43 -39.23 -4.37
CA ASP A 497 -30.35 -40.56 -3.74
C ASP A 497 -29.56 -40.55 -2.40
N ILE A 498 -28.84 -39.46 -2.09
CA ILE A 498 -27.95 -39.37 -0.91
C ILE A 498 -28.59 -38.60 0.26
N VAL A 499 -29.58 -37.73 0.02
CA VAL A 499 -30.16 -36.86 1.05
C VAL A 499 -31.54 -37.38 1.50
N PRO A 500 -31.72 -37.79 2.77
CA PRO A 500 -33.01 -38.28 3.27
C PRO A 500 -34.13 -37.22 3.19
N GLU A 501 -35.37 -37.65 2.93
CA GLU A 501 -36.55 -36.76 2.72
C GLU A 501 -36.77 -35.71 3.82
N ARG A 502 -36.33 -35.97 5.06
CA ARG A 502 -36.44 -35.02 6.18
C ARG A 502 -35.57 -33.77 6.03
N LEU A 503 -34.41 -33.85 5.36
CA LEU A 503 -33.58 -32.67 5.11
C LEU A 503 -34.14 -31.82 3.96
N ARG A 504 -34.88 -32.43 3.03
CA ARG A 504 -35.45 -31.74 1.87
C ARG A 504 -36.54 -30.76 2.25
N SER A 505 -37.42 -31.13 3.19
CA SER A 505 -38.44 -30.21 3.69
C SER A 505 -37.81 -29.07 4.51
N TYR A 506 -36.72 -29.33 5.23
CA TYR A 506 -36.04 -28.33 6.05
C TYR A 506 -35.30 -27.28 5.21
N ILE A 507 -34.62 -27.70 4.15
CA ILE A 507 -33.89 -26.80 3.22
C ILE A 507 -34.86 -25.97 2.37
N THR A 508 -36.01 -26.55 1.99
CA THR A 508 -37.04 -25.82 1.21
C THR A 508 -37.82 -24.84 2.08
N ASP A 509 -38.00 -25.11 3.39
CA ASP A 509 -38.59 -24.16 4.34
C ASP A 509 -37.61 -23.03 4.72
N LEU A 510 -36.29 -23.29 4.67
CA LEU A 510 -35.22 -22.31 4.87
C LEU A 510 -35.05 -21.34 3.68
N LEU A 511 -35.24 -21.81 2.45
CA LEU A 511 -35.12 -20.97 1.24
C LEU A 511 -36.36 -20.10 0.98
N ASN A 512 -37.52 -20.46 1.53
CA ASN A 512 -38.78 -19.73 1.31
C ASN A 512 -39.12 -18.72 2.43
N ARG A 513 -38.40 -18.72 3.56
CA ARG A 513 -38.54 -17.69 4.58
C ARG A 513 -37.50 -16.61 4.34
N GLY A 514 -37.93 -15.49 3.77
CA GLY A 514 -37.14 -14.25 3.78
C GLY A 514 -36.85 -13.85 5.22
N VAL A 515 -35.61 -14.08 5.66
CA VAL A 515 -35.11 -13.64 6.96
C VAL A 515 -34.57 -12.21 6.78
N PRO A 516 -35.00 -11.22 7.59
CA PRO A 516 -34.30 -9.93 7.67
C PRO A 516 -32.85 -10.17 8.13
N PRO A 517 -31.90 -9.22 7.98
CA PRO A 517 -30.51 -9.47 8.35
C PRO A 517 -30.41 -9.68 9.87
N GLU A 518 -30.49 -10.95 10.30
CA GLU A 518 -30.33 -11.35 11.68
C GLU A 518 -28.84 -11.37 12.03
N GLN A 519 -28.54 -10.71 13.15
CA GLN A 519 -27.36 -10.83 13.97
C GLN A 519 -26.59 -12.15 13.72
N ASN A 520 -25.36 -12.03 13.22
CA ASN A 520 -24.38 -13.11 13.20
C ASN A 520 -24.41 -13.82 14.55
N ARG A 521 -25.00 -15.02 14.61
CA ARG A 521 -24.83 -15.92 15.75
C ARG A 521 -23.40 -16.43 15.69
N THR A 522 -22.49 -15.67 16.29
CA THR A 522 -21.10 -16.08 16.45
C THR A 522 -21.10 -17.37 17.28
N ILE A 523 -20.68 -18.47 16.68
CA ILE A 523 -20.48 -19.75 17.37
C ILE A 523 -19.15 -19.63 18.10
N TYR A 524 -19.15 -19.86 19.42
CA TYR A 524 -17.94 -19.86 20.24
C TYR A 524 -17.56 -21.29 20.59
N ILE A 525 -16.26 -21.54 20.70
CA ILE A 525 -15.72 -22.81 21.20
C ILE A 525 -15.75 -22.75 22.72
N GLU A 526 -16.32 -23.76 23.38
CA GLU A 526 -16.41 -23.78 24.84
C GLU A 526 -15.06 -24.10 25.49
N LYS A 527 -14.88 -23.71 26.76
CA LYS A 527 -13.65 -23.93 27.53
C LYS A 527 -13.31 -25.42 27.60
N GLY A 528 -12.11 -25.77 27.14
CA GLY A 528 -11.61 -27.15 27.17
C GLY A 528 -12.18 -28.05 26.07
N GLU A 529 -12.98 -27.52 25.15
CA GLU A 529 -13.42 -28.25 23.96
C GLU A 529 -12.24 -28.49 23.02
N GLU A 530 -12.12 -29.72 22.53
CA GLU A 530 -11.09 -30.12 21.58
C GLU A 530 -11.67 -30.21 20.16
N ILE A 531 -11.03 -29.56 19.20
CA ILE A 531 -11.37 -29.66 17.78
C ILE A 531 -10.26 -30.44 17.08
N LEU A 532 -10.64 -31.49 16.37
CA LEU A 532 -9.75 -32.26 15.51
C LEU A 532 -9.81 -31.68 14.11
N ASP A 533 -8.64 -31.38 13.56
CA ASP A 533 -8.45 -30.95 12.18
C ASP A 533 -7.54 -31.92 11.43
N THR A 534 -7.71 -32.02 10.12
CA THR A 534 -6.91 -32.88 9.24
C THR A 534 -6.31 -32.06 8.11
N PHE A 535 -4.99 -31.95 8.07
CA PHE A 535 -4.26 -31.25 7.02
C PHE A 535 -3.32 -32.19 6.27
N GLU A 536 -3.56 -32.39 4.97
CA GLU A 536 -2.78 -33.30 4.12
C GLU A 536 -2.53 -34.68 4.80
N ASN A 537 -3.60 -35.33 5.27
CA ASN A 537 -3.58 -36.61 5.99
C ASN A 537 -2.82 -36.62 7.33
N SER A 538 -2.65 -35.47 7.99
CA SER A 538 -2.06 -35.35 9.31
C SER A 538 -3.09 -34.82 10.30
N GLU A 539 -3.24 -35.50 11.45
CA GLU A 539 -4.18 -35.08 12.50
C GLU A 539 -3.56 -34.00 13.38
N LEU A 540 -4.32 -32.94 13.60
CA LEU A 540 -3.95 -31.78 14.40
C LEU A 540 -5.07 -31.53 15.42
N ARG A 541 -4.72 -31.11 16.63
CA ARG A 541 -5.68 -30.89 17.70
C ARG A 541 -5.63 -29.47 18.21
N TRP A 542 -6.76 -28.78 18.17
CA TRP A 542 -6.96 -27.47 18.78
C TRP A 542 -7.69 -27.59 20.10
N THR A 543 -7.24 -26.86 21.12
CA THR A 543 -7.89 -26.79 22.43
C THR A 543 -8.01 -25.33 22.84
N TYR A 544 -9.23 -24.89 23.20
CA TYR A 544 -9.43 -23.55 23.75
C TYR A 544 -9.14 -23.53 25.26
N VAL A 545 -8.17 -22.71 25.68
CA VAL A 545 -7.74 -22.62 27.07
C VAL A 545 -8.03 -21.23 27.63
N GLU A 546 -8.78 -21.22 28.72
CA GLU A 546 -9.09 -20.04 29.50
C GLU A 546 -8.63 -20.25 30.95
N SER A 547 -7.61 -19.50 31.35
CA SER A 547 -7.05 -19.53 32.70
C SER A 547 -7.45 -18.25 33.42
N GLU A 548 -8.22 -18.42 34.50
CA GLU A 548 -8.41 -17.39 35.51
C GLU A 548 -7.20 -17.40 36.43
N ASN A 549 -6.56 -16.24 36.59
CA ASN A 549 -5.44 -16.10 37.50
C ASN A 549 -5.96 -15.43 38.78
N GLU A 550 -6.13 -16.23 39.86
CA GLU A 550 -6.78 -15.83 41.13
C GLU A 550 -6.18 -14.53 41.73
N ALA A 551 -4.92 -14.21 41.43
CA ALA A 551 -4.23 -13.05 41.96
C ALA A 551 -4.42 -11.74 41.16
N SER A 552 -4.89 -11.78 39.91
CA SER A 552 -4.82 -10.60 39.02
C SER A 552 -6.14 -10.18 38.35
N GLN A 553 -7.24 -10.93 38.54
CA GLN A 553 -8.53 -10.70 37.86
C GLN A 553 -8.42 -10.51 36.32
N LYS A 554 -7.31 -10.95 35.71
CA LYS A 554 -7.11 -10.91 34.26
C LYS A 554 -7.24 -12.32 33.72
N GLU A 555 -8.24 -12.51 32.87
CA GLU A 555 -8.45 -13.74 32.12
C GLU A 555 -7.39 -13.84 31.01
N LYS A 556 -6.69 -14.99 30.95
CA LYS A 556 -5.77 -15.29 29.87
C LYS A 556 -6.42 -16.30 28.94
N ARG A 557 -6.71 -15.88 27.71
CA ARG A 557 -7.37 -16.68 26.66
C ARG A 557 -6.39 -16.99 25.54
N TYR A 558 -6.24 -18.26 25.18
CA TYR A 558 -5.40 -18.69 24.06
C TYR A 558 -5.87 -20.05 23.50
N TYR A 559 -5.45 -20.35 22.28
CA TYR A 559 -5.65 -21.66 21.66
C TYR A 559 -4.34 -22.46 21.69
N GLU A 560 -4.41 -23.73 22.06
CA GLU A 560 -3.30 -24.66 22.03
C GLU A 560 -3.44 -25.61 20.83
N LEU A 561 -2.39 -25.69 20.00
CA LEU A 561 -2.31 -26.59 18.85
C LEU A 561 -1.33 -27.72 19.17
N THR A 562 -1.85 -28.96 19.27
CA THR A 562 -1.08 -30.15 19.60
C THR A 562 -0.93 -31.06 18.38
N PHE A 563 0.29 -31.54 18.12
CA PHE A 563 0.62 -32.41 16.98
C PHE A 563 1.88 -33.24 17.25
N GLU A 564 2.12 -34.29 16.46
CA GLU A 564 3.34 -35.08 16.55
C GLU A 564 4.59 -34.26 16.19
N LYS A 565 5.68 -34.37 16.96
CA LYS A 565 6.93 -33.61 16.73
C LYS A 565 7.47 -33.70 15.29
N LYS A 566 7.23 -34.81 14.58
CA LYS A 566 7.63 -35.00 13.16
C LYS A 566 6.93 -34.06 12.18
N LEU A 567 5.75 -33.57 12.53
CA LEU A 567 4.94 -32.67 11.69
C LEU A 567 5.32 -31.20 11.86
N ARG A 568 6.30 -30.87 12.71
CA ARG A 568 6.71 -29.49 13.03
C ARG A 568 6.89 -28.61 11.80
N ASP A 569 7.76 -29.00 10.88
CA ASP A 569 8.10 -28.13 9.75
C ASP A 569 6.91 -27.96 8.79
N LYS A 570 6.06 -28.99 8.67
CA LYS A 570 4.82 -28.93 7.90
C LYS A 570 3.80 -27.99 8.55
N VAL A 571 3.63 -28.08 9.87
CA VAL A 571 2.71 -27.22 10.64
C VAL A 571 3.17 -25.76 10.59
N MET A 572 4.44 -25.51 10.88
CA MET A 572 4.99 -24.16 10.99
C MET A 572 5.05 -23.44 9.63
N ASN A 573 5.40 -24.15 8.55
CA ASN A 573 5.58 -23.51 7.25
C ASN A 573 4.31 -23.48 6.40
N SER A 574 3.43 -24.48 6.53
CA SER A 574 2.28 -24.64 5.62
C SER A 574 0.94 -24.50 6.35
N TYR A 575 0.69 -25.29 7.40
CA TYR A 575 -0.63 -25.32 8.05
C TYR A 575 -1.03 -23.99 8.69
N LEU A 576 -0.15 -23.36 9.49
CA LEU A 576 -0.47 -22.07 10.11
C LEU A 576 -0.73 -20.98 9.05
N SER A 577 0.03 -21.00 7.96
CA SER A 577 -0.19 -20.09 6.83
C SER A 577 -1.55 -20.34 6.16
N HIS A 578 -1.93 -21.61 5.98
CA HIS A 578 -3.23 -22.03 5.45
C HIS A 578 -4.38 -21.57 6.35
N VAL A 579 -4.30 -21.79 7.68
CA VAL A 579 -5.34 -21.35 8.63
C VAL A 579 -5.54 -19.85 8.56
N VAL A 580 -4.46 -19.06 8.49
CA VAL A 580 -4.56 -17.61 8.34
C VAL A 580 -5.23 -17.26 7.00
N ALA A 581 -4.82 -17.87 5.89
CA ALA A 581 -5.37 -17.60 4.57
C ALA A 581 -6.88 -17.94 4.46
N GLU A 582 -7.29 -19.13 4.90
CA GLU A 582 -8.68 -19.57 4.97
C GLU A 582 -9.51 -18.69 5.89
N SER A 583 -8.98 -18.32 7.07
CA SER A 583 -9.69 -17.42 7.97
C SER A 583 -9.90 -16.03 7.37
N GLU A 584 -8.95 -15.55 6.56
CA GLU A 584 -9.10 -14.30 5.82
C GLU A 584 -10.13 -14.47 4.69
N GLU A 585 -10.17 -15.60 3.99
CA GLU A 585 -11.18 -15.95 2.98
C GLU A 585 -12.60 -15.92 3.54
N ILE A 586 -12.84 -16.65 4.63
CA ILE A 586 -14.14 -16.68 5.31
C ILE A 586 -14.53 -15.30 5.83
N LYS A 587 -13.58 -14.55 6.42
CA LYS A 587 -13.83 -13.17 6.84
C LYS A 587 -14.21 -12.27 5.67
N ARG A 588 -13.67 -12.50 4.46
CA ARG A 588 -14.03 -11.73 3.26
C ARG A 588 -15.45 -12.03 2.81
N ASP A 589 -15.84 -13.30 2.77
CA ASP A 589 -17.17 -13.71 2.30
C ASP A 589 -18.29 -13.21 3.22
N LEU A 590 -18.03 -13.17 4.53
CA LEU A 590 -18.99 -12.71 5.53
C LEU A 590 -18.99 -11.18 5.74
N ARG A 591 -18.03 -10.45 5.15
CA ARG A 591 -17.87 -9.02 5.37
C ARG A 591 -18.78 -8.21 4.45
N ALA A 592 -19.54 -7.29 5.04
CA ALA A 592 -20.21 -6.24 4.29
C ALA A 592 -19.18 -5.26 3.71
N VAL A 593 -19.34 -4.91 2.44
CA VAL A 593 -18.53 -3.87 1.80
C VAL A 593 -18.80 -2.55 2.50
N LYS A 594 -17.75 -1.79 2.84
CA LYS A 594 -17.89 -0.49 3.50
C LYS A 594 -17.65 0.68 2.53
N LEU A 595 -18.38 1.77 2.72
CA LEU A 595 -18.12 3.08 2.11
C LEU A 595 -17.52 4.00 3.16
N TYR A 596 -16.36 4.56 2.84
CA TYR A 596 -15.62 5.49 3.66
C TYR A 596 -15.72 6.89 3.05
N SER A 597 -16.11 7.88 3.85
CA SER A 597 -16.15 9.28 3.45
C SER A 597 -15.87 10.17 4.67
N ARG A 598 -15.35 11.38 4.44
CA ARG A 598 -14.92 12.30 5.50
C ARG A 598 -16.10 12.91 6.27
N ASP A 599 -17.23 13.10 5.62
CA ASP A 599 -18.41 13.75 6.22
C ASP A 599 -19.28 12.80 7.05
N VAL A 600 -18.97 11.50 7.01
CA VAL A 600 -19.66 10.48 7.79
C VAL A 600 -19.16 10.53 9.24
N ARG A 601 -20.06 10.72 10.20
CA ARG A 601 -19.71 10.56 11.62
C ARG A 601 -19.33 9.10 11.86
N ALA A 602 -18.09 8.86 12.27
CA ALA A 602 -17.58 7.52 12.56
C ALA A 602 -18.57 6.75 13.46
N SER A 603 -19.11 5.64 12.97
CA SER A 603 -19.74 4.64 13.83
C SER A 603 -18.65 4.02 14.70
N LYS A 604 -18.96 3.75 15.96
CA LYS A 604 -18.00 3.22 16.96
C LYS A 604 -17.72 1.72 16.78
N ASP A 605 -17.87 1.18 15.57
CA ASP A 605 -17.89 -0.27 15.36
C ASP A 605 -16.50 -0.82 14.97
N ASP A 606 -15.86 -1.40 15.99
CA ASP A 606 -15.08 -2.66 16.05
C ASP A 606 -13.88 -3.01 15.14
N ASP A 607 -13.33 -2.11 14.31
CA ASP A 607 -12.10 -2.43 13.55
C ASP A 607 -10.86 -1.57 13.89
N GLY A 608 -10.84 -0.86 15.02
CA GLY A 608 -9.63 -0.18 15.53
C GLY A 608 -9.01 0.89 14.62
N MET A 609 -9.67 1.25 13.50
CA MET A 609 -9.19 2.21 12.50
C MET A 609 -9.82 3.61 12.63
N ALA A 610 -10.54 3.88 13.73
CA ALA A 610 -11.23 5.14 14.00
C ALA A 610 -10.28 6.31 14.39
N GLY A 611 -9.06 6.34 13.85
CA GLY A 611 -8.03 7.34 14.18
C GLY A 611 -7.65 8.31 13.07
N ALA A 612 -8.06 8.08 11.81
CA ALA A 612 -7.43 8.73 10.64
C ALA A 612 -8.39 9.49 9.70
N GLY A 613 -9.48 10.07 10.23
CA GLY A 613 -10.30 11.03 9.48
C GLY A 613 -11.26 10.43 8.45
N TRP A 614 -11.48 9.12 8.45
CA TRP A 614 -12.53 8.45 7.68
C TRP A 614 -13.71 8.05 8.57
N GLY A 615 -14.92 8.43 8.19
CA GLY A 615 -16.14 7.78 8.67
C GLY A 615 -16.55 6.65 7.74
N CYS A 616 -17.19 5.61 8.26
CA CYS A 616 -17.62 4.47 7.45
C CYS A 616 -19.09 4.12 7.67
N ILE A 617 -19.71 3.60 6.61
CA ILE A 617 -21.03 2.96 6.61
C ILE A 617 -20.97 1.69 5.76
N ASN A 618 -21.93 0.78 5.95
CA ASN A 618 -22.09 -0.34 5.01
C ASN A 618 -22.55 0.19 3.65
N LEU A 619 -21.90 -0.25 2.58
CA LEU A 619 -22.29 0.03 1.21
C LEU A 619 -23.39 -0.95 0.78
N GLU A 620 -24.64 -0.55 0.95
CA GLU A 620 -25.83 -1.32 0.52
C GLU A 620 -26.37 -0.81 -0.83
N HIS A 621 -25.48 -0.54 -1.78
CA HIS A 621 -25.89 -0.01 -3.08
C HIS A 621 -26.39 -1.15 -4.00
N PRO A 622 -27.58 -1.03 -4.63
CA PRO A 622 -28.18 -2.13 -5.41
C PRO A 622 -27.56 -2.31 -6.80
N SER A 623 -26.74 -1.37 -7.27
CA SER A 623 -26.12 -1.48 -8.60
C SER A 623 -25.16 -2.66 -8.71
N THR A 624 -25.33 -3.44 -9.77
CA THR A 624 -24.47 -4.53 -10.19
C THR A 624 -24.16 -4.36 -11.67
N PHE A 625 -23.21 -5.13 -12.21
CA PHE A 625 -22.99 -5.15 -13.64
C PHE A 625 -24.23 -5.61 -14.41
N GLU A 626 -25.15 -6.37 -13.81
CA GLU A 626 -26.41 -6.76 -14.46
C GLU A 626 -27.38 -5.58 -14.57
N THR A 627 -27.51 -4.77 -13.51
CA THR A 627 -28.44 -3.63 -13.48
C THR A 627 -27.90 -2.38 -14.19
N LEU A 628 -26.60 -2.29 -14.45
CA LEU A 628 -26.00 -1.14 -15.11
C LEU A 628 -26.42 -1.05 -16.60
N ALA A 629 -27.06 0.06 -16.97
CA ALA A 629 -27.44 0.40 -18.34
C ALA A 629 -26.22 0.83 -19.17
N MET A 630 -25.51 -0.16 -19.72
CA MET A 630 -24.30 0.01 -20.50
C MET A 630 -24.24 -1.06 -21.59
N ASP A 631 -23.57 -0.73 -22.71
CA ASP A 631 -23.29 -1.70 -23.77
C ASP A 631 -22.64 -2.98 -23.21
N PRO A 632 -23.15 -4.19 -23.57
CA PRO A 632 -22.62 -5.45 -23.06
C PRO A 632 -21.14 -5.69 -23.41
N GLY A 633 -20.66 -5.18 -24.55
CA GLY A 633 -19.25 -5.28 -24.94
C GLY A 633 -18.35 -4.41 -24.08
N ALA A 634 -18.74 -3.16 -23.83
CA ALA A 634 -18.03 -2.28 -22.90
C ALA A 634 -18.02 -2.85 -21.47
N LYS A 635 -19.17 -3.35 -21.01
CA LYS A 635 -19.34 -4.01 -19.71
C LYS A 635 -18.40 -5.21 -19.57
N LYS A 636 -18.36 -6.09 -20.56
CA LYS A 636 -17.47 -7.25 -20.58
C LYS A 636 -16.00 -6.84 -20.53
N LYS A 637 -15.60 -5.81 -21.27
CA LYS A 637 -14.22 -5.29 -21.26
C LYS A 637 -13.78 -4.82 -19.86
N ILE A 638 -14.68 -4.20 -19.10
CA ILE A 638 -14.41 -3.73 -17.73
C ILE A 638 -14.23 -4.95 -16.80
N ILE A 639 -15.14 -5.92 -16.88
CA ILE A 639 -15.08 -7.15 -16.07
C ILE A 639 -13.79 -7.93 -16.36
N ASP A 640 -13.45 -8.11 -17.64
CA ASP A 640 -12.25 -8.83 -18.06
C ASP A 640 -10.97 -8.16 -17.52
N ASP A 641 -10.90 -6.81 -17.50
CA ASP A 641 -9.77 -6.06 -16.92
C ASP A 641 -9.69 -6.22 -15.39
N MET A 642 -10.82 -6.16 -14.70
CA MET A 642 -10.90 -6.35 -13.25
C MET A 642 -10.49 -7.77 -12.83
N GLU A 643 -10.99 -8.80 -13.51
CA GLU A 643 -10.59 -10.18 -13.26
C GLU A 643 -9.10 -10.39 -13.52
N ARG A 644 -8.58 -9.79 -14.60
CA ARG A 644 -7.15 -9.82 -14.92
C ARG A 644 -6.32 -9.13 -13.84
N PHE A 645 -6.77 -8.00 -13.32
CA PHE A 645 -6.12 -7.32 -12.20
C PHE A 645 -6.03 -8.20 -10.95
N LEU A 646 -7.12 -8.88 -10.57
CA LEU A 646 -7.18 -9.78 -9.40
C LEU A 646 -6.24 -10.99 -9.54
N LYS A 647 -6.21 -11.61 -10.72
CA LYS A 647 -5.40 -12.83 -10.97
C LYS A 647 -3.90 -12.54 -11.04
N ARG A 648 -3.48 -11.28 -11.24
CA ARG A 648 -2.10 -10.91 -11.61
C ARG A 648 -1.22 -10.42 -10.45
N ARG A 649 -1.52 -10.73 -9.18
CA ARG A 649 -0.66 -10.32 -8.03
C ARG A 649 0.83 -10.62 -8.24
N GLU A 650 1.17 -11.87 -8.54
CA GLU A 650 2.56 -12.29 -8.76
C GLU A 650 3.18 -11.69 -10.03
N PHE A 651 2.35 -11.36 -11.02
CA PHE A 651 2.79 -10.65 -12.22
C PHE A 651 3.24 -9.22 -11.87
N TYR A 652 2.44 -8.45 -11.12
CA TYR A 652 2.81 -7.09 -10.68
C TYR A 652 4.13 -7.08 -9.89
N LYS A 653 4.29 -8.07 -9.01
CA LYS A 653 5.52 -8.27 -8.25
C LYS A 653 6.72 -8.58 -9.15
N ARG A 654 6.56 -9.46 -10.14
CA ARG A 654 7.60 -9.82 -11.11
C ARG A 654 8.05 -8.63 -11.96
N VAL A 655 7.11 -7.79 -12.42
CA VAL A 655 7.43 -6.62 -13.24
C VAL A 655 7.93 -5.42 -12.42
N GLY A 656 7.90 -5.50 -11.08
CA GLY A 656 8.38 -4.44 -10.20
C GLY A 656 7.44 -3.23 -10.11
N LYS A 657 6.14 -3.39 -10.40
CA LYS A 657 5.11 -2.36 -10.27
C LYS A 657 4.22 -2.61 -9.05
N ALA A 658 3.81 -1.55 -8.35
CA ALA A 658 2.80 -1.64 -7.30
C ALA A 658 1.50 -2.29 -7.84
N TRP A 659 0.86 -3.14 -7.04
CA TRP A 659 -0.35 -3.86 -7.44
C TRP A 659 -1.59 -2.96 -7.35
N LYS A 660 -1.68 -2.05 -8.32
CA LYS A 660 -2.74 -1.06 -8.44
C LYS A 660 -3.22 -0.94 -9.89
N ARG A 661 -4.45 -0.47 -10.08
CA ARG A 661 -5.01 -0.19 -11.41
C ARG A 661 -5.77 1.13 -11.42
N GLY A 662 -5.46 2.01 -12.37
CA GLY A 662 -6.12 3.31 -12.52
C GLY A 662 -7.24 3.30 -13.56
N TYR A 663 -8.40 3.84 -13.21
CA TYR A 663 -9.57 4.01 -14.08
C TYR A 663 -9.93 5.49 -14.18
N LEU A 664 -10.23 5.97 -15.38
CA LEU A 664 -10.82 7.29 -15.62
C LEU A 664 -12.22 7.12 -16.19
N LEU A 665 -13.23 7.51 -15.42
CA LEU A 665 -14.62 7.55 -15.84
C LEU A 665 -14.95 8.97 -16.30
N TYR A 666 -15.29 9.14 -17.58
CA TYR A 666 -15.65 10.45 -18.13
C TYR A 666 -16.92 10.41 -18.96
N GLY A 667 -17.66 11.51 -18.97
CA GLY A 667 -18.88 11.66 -19.76
C GLY A 667 -19.88 12.61 -19.11
N PRO A 668 -21.02 12.89 -19.77
CA PRO A 668 -22.06 13.78 -19.25
C PRO A 668 -22.54 13.41 -17.83
N PRO A 669 -23.09 14.36 -17.05
CA PRO A 669 -23.77 14.03 -15.80
C PRO A 669 -24.97 13.12 -16.06
N GLY A 670 -25.32 12.24 -15.10
CA GLY A 670 -26.45 11.33 -15.24
C GLY A 670 -26.20 10.06 -16.08
N THR A 671 -24.95 9.80 -16.48
CA THR A 671 -24.59 8.58 -17.25
C THR A 671 -24.23 7.37 -16.39
N GLY A 672 -24.26 7.51 -15.06
CA GLY A 672 -24.06 6.39 -14.13
C GLY A 672 -22.61 6.16 -13.70
N LYS A 673 -21.75 7.19 -13.69
CA LYS A 673 -20.36 7.11 -13.19
C LYS A 673 -20.29 6.49 -11.78
N SER A 674 -21.04 7.05 -10.82
CA SER A 674 -21.08 6.54 -9.44
C SER A 674 -21.75 5.16 -9.35
N SER A 675 -22.77 4.87 -10.18
CA SER A 675 -23.41 3.55 -10.25
C SER A 675 -22.44 2.45 -10.75
N LEU A 676 -21.54 2.79 -11.68
CA LEU A 676 -20.49 1.87 -12.14
C LEU A 676 -19.48 1.59 -11.01
N ILE A 677 -19.06 2.60 -10.25
CA ILE A 677 -18.17 2.42 -9.10
C ILE A 677 -18.80 1.47 -8.07
N ALA A 678 -20.07 1.67 -7.74
CA ALA A 678 -20.80 0.78 -6.85
C ALA A 678 -20.90 -0.65 -7.40
N ALA A 679 -21.16 -0.82 -8.71
CA ALA A 679 -21.16 -2.12 -9.36
C ALA A 679 -19.79 -2.82 -9.29
N MET A 680 -18.69 -2.06 -9.47
CA MET A 680 -17.32 -2.55 -9.33
C MET A 680 -17.04 -3.01 -7.90
N ALA A 681 -17.42 -2.21 -6.90
CA ALA A 681 -17.26 -2.53 -5.48
C ALA A 681 -18.03 -3.81 -5.09
N ASN A 682 -19.26 -3.94 -5.56
CA ASN A 682 -20.11 -5.11 -5.30
C ASN A 682 -19.57 -6.39 -5.97
N TYR A 683 -19.03 -6.27 -7.18
CA TYR A 683 -18.44 -7.39 -7.91
C TYR A 683 -17.12 -7.86 -7.27
N LEU A 684 -16.25 -6.94 -6.87
CA LEU A 684 -14.95 -7.26 -6.27
C LEU A 684 -15.00 -7.54 -4.76
N LYS A 685 -16.08 -7.12 -4.10
CA LYS A 685 -16.17 -7.02 -2.63
C LYS A 685 -15.06 -6.13 -2.04
N PHE A 686 -14.79 -5.01 -2.71
CA PHE A 686 -13.79 -4.02 -2.27
C PHE A 686 -14.46 -2.84 -1.57
N ASP A 687 -13.84 -2.36 -0.49
CA ASP A 687 -14.30 -1.16 0.20
C ASP A 687 -14.12 0.07 -0.68
N VAL A 688 -15.05 1.02 -0.60
CA VAL A 688 -14.99 2.26 -1.37
C VAL A 688 -14.52 3.39 -0.47
N PHE A 689 -13.52 4.14 -0.89
CA PHE A 689 -13.03 5.34 -0.23
C PHE A 689 -13.31 6.54 -1.13
N ASP A 690 -14.27 7.36 -0.72
CA ASP A 690 -14.71 8.52 -1.47
C ASP A 690 -13.94 9.77 -1.04
N LEU A 691 -13.12 10.29 -1.95
CA LEU A 691 -12.21 11.40 -1.70
C LEU A 691 -12.59 12.64 -2.51
N GLU A 692 -13.17 13.62 -1.83
CA GLU A 692 -13.44 14.93 -2.41
C GLU A 692 -12.20 15.84 -2.24
N LEU A 693 -11.50 16.13 -3.34
CA LEU A 693 -10.28 16.95 -3.30
C LEU A 693 -10.52 18.39 -2.82
N SER A 694 -11.73 18.92 -3.03
CA SER A 694 -12.16 20.24 -2.55
C SER A 694 -12.09 20.38 -1.02
N SER A 695 -12.20 19.25 -0.29
CA SER A 695 -12.22 19.19 1.18
C SER A 695 -10.82 19.12 1.80
N ILE A 696 -9.77 19.02 0.98
CA ILE A 696 -8.39 18.79 1.40
C ILE A 696 -7.57 20.05 1.15
N TYR A 697 -6.97 20.57 2.22
CA TYR A 697 -6.16 21.78 2.13
C TYR A 697 -4.69 21.41 1.84
N GLU A 698 -4.10 20.46 2.55
CA GLU A 698 -2.66 20.18 2.46
C GLU A 698 -2.30 18.83 1.80
N ASN A 699 -1.16 18.78 1.09
CA ASN A 699 -0.57 17.52 0.58
C ASN A 699 -0.33 16.52 1.74
N ALA A 700 0.04 17.03 2.92
CA ALA A 700 0.26 16.22 4.10
C ALA A 700 -1.01 15.48 4.53
N GLN A 701 -2.12 16.21 4.55
CA GLN A 701 -3.45 15.67 4.85
C GLN A 701 -3.87 14.64 3.80
N LEU A 702 -3.64 14.91 2.51
CA LEU A 702 -3.88 13.95 1.42
C LEU A 702 -3.10 12.65 1.65
N LYS A 703 -1.80 12.73 1.92
CA LYS A 703 -0.97 11.54 2.21
C LYS A 703 -1.50 10.77 3.41
N SER A 704 -1.76 11.44 4.54
CA SER A 704 -2.26 10.80 5.76
C SER A 704 -3.56 10.01 5.53
N ILE A 705 -4.52 10.64 4.84
CA ILE A 705 -5.81 10.06 4.47
C ILE A 705 -5.63 8.83 3.58
N LEU A 706 -4.70 8.90 2.62
CA LEU A 706 -4.46 7.82 1.69
C LEU A 706 -3.68 6.66 2.32
N LEU A 707 -2.87 6.92 3.34
CA LEU A 707 -2.13 5.90 4.08
C LEU A 707 -3.02 5.10 5.03
N SER A 708 -4.14 5.69 5.49
CA SER A 708 -5.12 4.98 6.32
C SER A 708 -6.08 4.10 5.52
N THR A 709 -6.05 4.15 4.19
CA THR A 709 -6.90 3.27 3.37
C THR A 709 -6.45 1.81 3.49
N THR A 710 -7.41 0.89 3.45
CA THR A 710 -7.16 -0.55 3.59
C THR A 710 -6.67 -1.16 2.27
N ASN A 711 -6.12 -2.37 2.34
CA ASN A 711 -5.95 -3.22 1.16
C ASN A 711 -7.33 -3.60 0.60
N ARG A 712 -7.44 -3.97 -0.69
CA ARG A 712 -8.73 -4.29 -1.34
C ARG A 712 -9.71 -3.13 -1.31
N SER A 713 -9.22 -1.99 -1.75
CA SER A 713 -9.96 -0.74 -1.76
C SER A 713 -10.11 -0.18 -3.17
N ILE A 714 -11.23 0.48 -3.39
CA ILE A 714 -11.49 1.37 -4.52
C ILE A 714 -11.39 2.79 -3.97
N LEU A 715 -10.34 3.52 -4.34
CA LEU A 715 -10.20 4.94 -4.04
C LEU A 715 -10.86 5.75 -5.16
N VAL A 716 -11.90 6.49 -4.83
CA VAL A 716 -12.63 7.36 -5.76
C VAL A 716 -12.14 8.79 -5.56
N ILE A 717 -11.73 9.43 -6.64
CA ILE A 717 -11.36 10.85 -6.68
C ILE A 717 -12.37 11.53 -7.60
N GLU A 718 -13.34 12.21 -7.00
CA GLU A 718 -14.43 12.85 -7.73
C GLU A 718 -14.04 14.22 -8.30
N ASP A 719 -14.59 14.54 -9.47
CA ASP A 719 -14.52 15.86 -10.13
C ASP A 719 -13.12 16.46 -10.20
N ILE A 720 -12.17 15.69 -10.73
CA ILE A 720 -10.76 16.12 -10.82
C ILE A 720 -10.56 17.40 -11.67
N ASP A 721 -11.49 17.71 -12.58
CA ASP A 721 -11.49 18.94 -13.39
C ASP A 721 -11.73 20.21 -12.55
N CYS A 722 -12.50 20.13 -11.45
CA CYS A 722 -12.72 21.26 -10.55
C CYS A 722 -11.44 21.68 -9.80
N SER A 723 -10.53 20.73 -9.55
CA SER A 723 -9.25 20.99 -8.87
C SER A 723 -8.13 21.49 -9.79
N SER A 724 -8.23 21.22 -11.10
CA SER A 724 -7.20 21.56 -12.08
C SER A 724 -7.46 22.90 -12.79
N ALA A 725 -8.72 23.34 -12.87
CA ALA A 725 -9.08 24.64 -13.45
C ALA A 725 -8.47 25.85 -12.72
N GLU A 726 -8.18 25.74 -11.42
CA GLU A 726 -7.55 26.83 -10.66
C GLU A 726 -6.02 26.92 -10.86
N VAL A 727 -5.41 25.93 -11.52
CA VAL A 727 -3.96 25.92 -11.79
C VAL A 727 -3.63 26.57 -13.15
N VAL A 728 -4.62 26.71 -14.04
CA VAL A 728 -4.43 27.22 -15.41
C VAL A 728 -4.55 28.75 -15.52
N ASP A 729 -5.15 29.43 -14.53
CA ASP A 729 -5.28 30.91 -14.55
C ASP A 729 -4.00 31.68 -14.13
N ARG A 730 -2.83 31.06 -14.18
CA ARG A 730 -1.55 31.74 -13.87
C ARG A 730 -1.01 32.64 -15.00
N GLU A 731 -1.68 32.70 -16.15
CA GLU A 731 -1.25 33.56 -17.26
C GLU A 731 -2.24 34.70 -17.59
N ALA A 732 -3.36 34.87 -16.85
CA ALA A 732 -4.41 35.82 -17.25
C ALA A 732 -4.77 36.95 -16.27
N ASP A 733 -4.39 36.90 -14.98
CA ASP A 733 -4.81 37.92 -14.00
C ASP A 733 -3.63 38.67 -13.36
N GLU A 734 -2.93 39.47 -14.17
CA GLU A 734 -2.31 40.69 -13.65
C GLU A 734 -3.46 41.69 -13.37
N TYR A 735 -3.54 42.21 -12.14
CA TYR A 735 -4.51 43.20 -11.64
C TYR A 735 -5.84 42.68 -11.05
N GLN A 736 -5.78 41.89 -9.96
CA GLN A 736 -6.61 42.12 -8.76
C GLN A 736 -6.14 41.24 -7.60
N GLU A 737 -5.16 41.73 -6.83
CA GLU A 737 -4.65 41.04 -5.65
C GLU A 737 -4.73 41.98 -4.45
N TYR A 738 -5.78 41.87 -3.64
CA TYR A 738 -5.76 42.26 -2.22
C TYR A 738 -6.89 41.50 -1.48
N GLU A 739 -6.48 40.75 -0.45
CA GLU A 739 -7.27 40.02 0.56
C GLU A 739 -7.86 38.64 0.18
N GLU A 740 -7.05 37.58 0.27
CA GLU A 740 -7.27 36.46 1.21
C GLU A 740 -6.05 35.52 1.20
N GLY A 741 -5.59 35.11 2.39
CA GLY A 741 -4.34 34.38 2.57
C GLY A 741 -4.34 33.01 1.87
N TYR A 742 -3.43 32.85 0.92
CA TYR A 742 -3.15 31.61 0.19
C TYR A 742 -2.50 30.57 1.14
N TYR A 743 -3.31 29.91 1.96
CA TYR A 743 -2.94 28.65 2.60
C TYR A 743 -3.07 27.51 1.59
N GLY A 744 -2.14 26.55 1.68
CA GLY A 744 -1.93 25.47 0.71
C GLY A 744 -3.22 24.80 0.25
N ARG A 745 -3.28 24.58 -1.07
CA ARG A 745 -4.22 23.66 -1.74
C ARG A 745 -3.44 22.43 -2.17
N VAL A 746 -4.13 21.29 -2.30
CA VAL A 746 -3.55 20.06 -2.88
C VAL A 746 -2.95 20.40 -4.25
N THR A 747 -1.65 20.16 -4.38
CA THR A 747 -0.96 20.39 -5.64
C THR A 747 -1.14 19.20 -6.57
N LEU A 748 -1.20 19.45 -7.88
CA LEU A 748 -1.18 18.38 -8.88
C LEU A 748 0.03 17.46 -8.68
N SER A 749 1.21 18.03 -8.37
CA SER A 749 2.42 17.26 -8.07
C SER A 749 2.25 16.31 -6.87
N GLY A 750 1.60 16.78 -5.79
CA GLY A 750 1.32 15.97 -4.61
C GLY A 750 0.40 14.78 -4.91
N LEU A 751 -0.66 15.00 -5.70
CA LEU A 751 -1.54 13.93 -6.16
C LEU A 751 -0.79 12.93 -7.07
N LEU A 752 0.05 13.43 -7.98
CA LEU A 752 0.82 12.59 -8.89
C LEU A 752 1.83 11.71 -8.14
N ASN A 753 2.59 12.26 -7.21
CA ASN A 753 3.57 11.51 -6.41
C ASN A 753 2.90 10.41 -5.58
N PHE A 754 1.63 10.58 -5.19
CA PHE A 754 0.86 9.49 -4.60
C PHE A 754 0.48 8.40 -5.63
N VAL A 755 0.01 8.82 -6.80
CA VAL A 755 -0.47 7.89 -7.82
C VAL A 755 0.67 7.06 -8.40
N ASP A 756 1.87 7.61 -8.65
CA ASP A 756 2.98 6.90 -9.31
C ASP A 756 4.34 6.91 -8.59
N GLY A 757 4.50 7.69 -7.53
CA GLY A 757 5.75 7.79 -6.76
C GLY A 757 5.95 6.68 -5.73
N LEU A 758 6.89 6.89 -4.79
CA LEU A 758 7.19 5.95 -3.69
C LEU A 758 5.95 5.63 -2.85
N TRP A 759 5.05 6.61 -2.71
CA TRP A 759 3.78 6.49 -2.00
C TRP A 759 2.76 5.56 -2.66
N SER A 760 2.94 5.25 -3.93
CA SER A 760 2.03 4.36 -4.64
C SER A 760 2.20 2.88 -4.28
N SER A 761 3.23 2.55 -3.51
CA SER A 761 3.49 1.19 -3.03
C SER A 761 2.78 0.87 -1.70
N PHE A 762 2.02 1.81 -1.14
CA PHE A 762 1.26 1.59 0.09
C PHE A 762 -0.13 1.03 -0.20
N GLY A 763 -0.37 -0.14 0.38
CA GLY A 763 -1.60 -0.90 0.20
C GLY A 763 -1.45 -1.89 -0.95
N ASP A 764 -1.64 -3.17 -0.63
CA ASP A 764 -1.75 -4.22 -1.65
C ASP A 764 -3.17 -4.20 -2.22
N GLU A 765 -3.30 -4.46 -3.53
CA GLU A 765 -4.59 -4.72 -4.18
C GLU A 765 -5.54 -3.51 -4.20
N ARG A 766 -5.16 -2.43 -4.90
CA ARG A 766 -5.96 -1.18 -4.96
C ARG A 766 -6.42 -0.80 -6.37
N ILE A 767 -7.64 -0.32 -6.48
CA ILE A 767 -8.14 0.34 -7.69
C ILE A 767 -8.31 1.83 -7.39
N ILE A 768 -7.85 2.70 -8.30
CA ILE A 768 -8.04 4.14 -8.20
C ILE A 768 -8.96 4.56 -9.33
N VAL A 769 -10.10 5.17 -9.01
CA VAL A 769 -11.09 5.64 -9.98
C VAL A 769 -11.16 7.15 -9.93
N PHE A 770 -10.89 7.79 -11.06
CA PHE A 770 -11.04 9.22 -11.26
C PHE A 770 -12.33 9.48 -12.02
N THR A 771 -13.12 10.45 -11.59
CA THR A 771 -14.30 10.89 -12.33
C THR A 771 -14.12 12.31 -12.87
N THR A 772 -14.62 12.55 -14.07
CA THR A 772 -14.69 13.90 -14.64
C THR A 772 -15.86 14.00 -15.62
N ASN A 773 -16.39 15.20 -15.81
CA ASN A 773 -17.33 15.46 -16.91
C ASN A 773 -16.60 15.87 -18.20
N HIS A 774 -15.36 16.34 -18.10
CA HIS A 774 -14.62 17.01 -19.17
C HIS A 774 -13.19 16.48 -19.27
N LYS A 775 -13.00 15.38 -20.02
CA LYS A 775 -11.67 14.77 -20.22
C LYS A 775 -10.65 15.75 -20.82
N GLU A 776 -11.12 16.63 -21.70
CA GLU A 776 -10.33 17.63 -22.40
C GLU A 776 -9.74 18.73 -21.50
N ARG A 777 -10.27 18.89 -20.28
CA ARG A 777 -9.78 19.89 -19.31
C ARG A 777 -8.68 19.35 -18.41
N LEU A 778 -8.43 18.04 -18.43
CA LEU A 778 -7.44 17.42 -17.55
C LEU A 778 -6.02 17.71 -18.03
N ASP A 779 -5.12 17.92 -17.07
CA ASP A 779 -3.69 18.04 -17.34
C ASP A 779 -3.20 16.75 -18.05
N PRO A 780 -2.53 16.86 -19.21
CA PRO A 780 -1.96 15.71 -19.92
C PRO A 780 -1.02 14.85 -19.07
N ALA A 781 -0.42 15.40 -18.00
CA ALA A 781 0.38 14.66 -17.04
C ALA A 781 -0.46 13.59 -16.31
N LEU A 782 -1.73 13.83 -16.00
CA LEU A 782 -2.61 12.85 -15.34
C LEU A 782 -2.94 11.66 -16.25
N LEU A 783 -3.07 11.93 -17.55
CA LEU A 783 -3.39 10.93 -18.58
C LEU A 783 -2.19 10.07 -18.99
N ARG A 784 -1.05 10.21 -18.30
CA ARG A 784 0.15 9.43 -18.61
C ARG A 784 0.02 7.96 -18.17
N PRO A 785 0.65 7.04 -18.93
CA PRO A 785 0.80 5.63 -18.57
C PRO A 785 1.19 5.40 -17.12
N GLY A 786 0.52 4.47 -16.43
CA GLY A 786 0.81 4.12 -15.03
C GLY A 786 0.11 4.99 -13.99
N ARG A 787 -0.76 5.92 -14.43
CA ARG A 787 -1.63 6.75 -13.58
C ARG A 787 -3.10 6.41 -13.83
N MET A 788 -3.63 6.81 -14.99
CA MET A 788 -5.00 6.54 -15.43
C MET A 788 -4.98 5.56 -16.61
N ASP A 789 -4.78 4.27 -16.35
CA ASP A 789 -4.56 3.29 -17.42
C ASP A 789 -5.84 2.99 -18.25
N MET A 790 -6.99 2.86 -17.59
CA MET A 790 -8.23 2.45 -18.22
C MET A 790 -9.20 3.62 -18.38
N HIS A 791 -9.37 4.10 -19.61
CA HIS A 791 -10.28 5.19 -19.95
C HIS A 791 -11.66 4.67 -20.36
N ILE A 792 -12.70 5.00 -19.59
CA ILE A 792 -14.08 4.59 -19.84
C ILE A 792 -14.93 5.82 -20.14
N ASN A 793 -15.46 5.86 -21.37
CA ASN A 793 -16.43 6.86 -21.78
C ASN A 793 -17.85 6.39 -21.38
N MET A 794 -18.45 7.09 -20.43
CA MET A 794 -19.84 6.93 -20.03
C MET A 794 -20.71 7.80 -20.95
N SER A 795 -21.01 7.27 -22.13
CA SER A 795 -21.80 7.96 -23.17
C SER A 795 -23.29 8.04 -22.82
N TYR A 796 -24.04 8.76 -23.66
CA TYR A 796 -25.50 8.70 -23.69
C TYR A 796 -26.02 7.26 -23.84
N CYS A 797 -27.27 7.06 -23.44
CA CYS A 797 -27.93 5.76 -23.48
C CYS A 797 -27.99 5.26 -24.93
N THR A 798 -27.73 3.97 -25.12
CA THR A 798 -27.87 3.27 -26.41
C THR A 798 -29.13 2.42 -26.38
N GLY A 799 -29.62 1.98 -27.54
CA GLY A 799 -30.74 1.02 -27.58
C GLY A 799 -30.52 -0.23 -26.70
N LEU A 800 -29.28 -0.74 -26.63
CA LEU A 800 -28.94 -1.86 -25.74
C LEU A 800 -28.98 -1.48 -24.26
N GLY A 801 -28.49 -0.29 -23.90
CA GLY A 801 -28.60 0.25 -22.54
C GLY A 801 -30.06 0.47 -22.13
N PHE A 802 -30.89 0.94 -23.06
CA PHE A 802 -32.33 1.11 -22.86
C PHE A 802 -33.02 -0.22 -22.58
N ARG A 803 -32.69 -1.30 -23.31
CA ARG A 803 -33.21 -2.64 -22.99
C ARG A 803 -32.88 -3.07 -21.56
N THR A 804 -31.68 -2.77 -21.08
CA THR A 804 -31.32 -3.05 -19.68
C THR A 804 -32.20 -2.25 -18.72
N LEU A 805 -32.44 -0.96 -18.97
CA LEU A 805 -33.36 -0.16 -18.16
C LEU A 805 -34.78 -0.74 -18.18
N VAL A 806 -35.35 -1.00 -19.36
CA VAL A 806 -36.69 -1.60 -19.49
C VAL A 806 -36.79 -2.92 -18.75
N SER A 807 -35.79 -3.79 -18.88
CA SER A 807 -35.76 -5.07 -18.16
C SER A 807 -35.73 -4.90 -16.64
N ASN A 808 -35.04 -3.86 -16.14
CA ASN A 808 -34.91 -3.61 -14.71
C ASN A 808 -36.18 -2.99 -14.10
N TYR A 809 -36.79 -2.03 -14.81
CA TYR A 809 -37.94 -1.27 -14.32
C TYR A 809 -39.29 -1.94 -14.64
N LEU A 810 -39.43 -2.54 -15.84
CA LEU A 810 -40.68 -3.11 -16.36
C LEU A 810 -40.64 -4.64 -16.48
N GLY A 811 -39.52 -5.27 -16.14
CA GLY A 811 -39.34 -6.72 -16.23
C GLY A 811 -39.26 -7.27 -17.67
N LEU A 812 -39.22 -8.60 -17.80
CA LEU A 812 -39.13 -9.29 -19.11
C LEU A 812 -40.35 -9.06 -20.02
N GLY A 813 -41.47 -8.60 -19.47
CA GLY A 813 -42.68 -8.24 -20.21
C GLY A 813 -42.50 -6.98 -21.07
N GLY A 814 -41.75 -5.99 -20.58
CA GLY A 814 -41.48 -4.75 -21.30
C GLY A 814 -40.60 -4.93 -22.54
N LEU A 815 -39.68 -5.90 -22.54
CA LEU A 815 -38.75 -6.14 -23.66
C LEU A 815 -39.42 -6.61 -24.96
N ASN A 816 -40.59 -7.23 -24.86
CA ASN A 816 -41.33 -7.73 -26.02
C ASN A 816 -42.36 -6.70 -26.55
N HIS A 817 -42.35 -5.47 -26.02
CA HIS A 817 -43.31 -4.47 -26.40
C HIS A 817 -43.01 -3.89 -27.79
N PRO A 818 -44.01 -3.70 -28.68
CA PRO A 818 -43.78 -3.21 -30.04
C PRO A 818 -43.07 -1.84 -30.11
N LEU A 819 -43.28 -0.99 -29.10
CA LEU A 819 -42.67 0.34 -29.04
C LEU A 819 -41.17 0.32 -28.68
N CYS A 820 -40.63 -0.80 -28.17
CA CYS A 820 -39.21 -0.85 -27.80
C CYS A 820 -38.28 -0.69 -29.01
N GLU A 821 -38.59 -1.29 -30.16
CA GLU A 821 -37.78 -1.13 -31.37
C GLU A 821 -37.81 0.31 -31.90
N GLU A 822 -38.96 0.98 -31.78
CA GLU A 822 -39.11 2.39 -32.16
C GLU A 822 -38.32 3.32 -31.23
N ILE A 823 -38.43 3.10 -29.92
CA ILE A 823 -37.69 3.88 -28.92
C ILE A 823 -36.18 3.69 -29.07
N GLU A 824 -35.71 2.47 -29.33
CA GLU A 824 -34.28 2.19 -29.58
C GLU A 824 -33.75 3.00 -30.77
N ALA A 825 -34.49 3.03 -31.89
CA ALA A 825 -34.10 3.81 -33.05
C ALA A 825 -34.11 5.33 -32.79
N LEU A 826 -35.02 5.80 -31.93
CA LEU A 826 -35.09 7.21 -31.53
C LEU A 826 -33.93 7.59 -30.60
N ILE A 827 -33.61 6.76 -29.61
CA ILE A 827 -32.50 6.94 -28.66
C ILE A 827 -31.16 6.93 -29.38
N ASP A 828 -30.92 6.01 -30.32
CA ASP A 828 -29.67 5.98 -31.08
C ASP A 828 -29.43 7.25 -31.92
N SER A 829 -30.48 8.05 -32.15
CA SER A 829 -30.42 9.34 -32.86
C SER A 829 -30.50 10.58 -31.96
N THR A 830 -30.61 10.41 -30.64
CA THR A 830 -30.87 11.50 -29.68
C THR A 830 -29.95 11.40 -28.47
N GLU A 831 -29.38 12.52 -28.04
CA GLU A 831 -28.51 12.56 -26.86
C GLU A 831 -29.36 12.54 -25.58
N VAL A 832 -29.62 11.35 -25.05
CA VAL A 832 -30.42 11.14 -23.82
C VAL A 832 -29.63 10.29 -22.82
N THR A 833 -29.59 10.71 -21.57
CA THR A 833 -28.87 10.02 -20.50
C THR A 833 -29.70 8.87 -19.91
N PRO A 834 -29.05 7.79 -19.40
CA PRO A 834 -29.74 6.75 -18.65
C PRO A 834 -30.56 7.26 -17.48
N ALA A 835 -30.10 8.31 -16.77
CA ALA A 835 -30.84 8.92 -15.68
C ALA A 835 -32.15 9.58 -16.13
N GLU A 836 -32.11 10.35 -17.22
CA GLU A 836 -33.33 10.97 -17.81
C GLU A 836 -34.35 9.90 -18.21
N LEU A 837 -33.90 8.79 -18.84
CA LEU A 837 -34.79 7.69 -19.20
C LEU A 837 -35.32 6.92 -17.99
N ALA A 838 -34.48 6.69 -16.98
CA ALA A 838 -34.91 6.04 -15.74
C ALA A 838 -35.98 6.87 -15.02
N GLU A 839 -35.86 8.19 -15.00
CA GLU A 839 -36.87 9.09 -14.44
C GLU A 839 -38.21 8.95 -15.15
N GLU A 840 -38.22 8.90 -16.48
CA GLU A 840 -39.43 8.70 -17.26
C GLU A 840 -40.04 7.30 -17.04
N LEU A 841 -39.20 6.26 -16.95
CA LEU A 841 -39.64 4.89 -16.66
C LEU A 841 -40.26 4.72 -15.26
N MET A 842 -40.01 5.65 -14.33
CA MET A 842 -40.51 5.61 -12.95
C MET A 842 -41.84 6.37 -12.75
N GLN A 843 -42.36 7.08 -13.76
CA GLN A 843 -43.52 7.95 -13.58
C GLN A 843 -44.84 7.19 -13.40
N GLU A 844 -44.99 6.03 -14.05
CA GLU A 844 -46.23 5.26 -14.10
C GLU A 844 -45.93 3.75 -13.98
N ASP A 845 -46.90 2.95 -13.54
CA ASP A 845 -46.73 1.48 -13.39
C ASP A 845 -47.15 0.69 -14.65
N ASP A 846 -47.99 1.29 -15.51
CA ASP A 846 -48.50 0.63 -16.73
C ASP A 846 -47.47 0.68 -17.85
N THR A 847 -47.02 -0.49 -18.31
CA THR A 847 -45.97 -0.64 -19.33
C THR A 847 -46.27 0.12 -20.63
N ASP A 848 -47.52 0.15 -21.10
CA ASP A 848 -47.89 0.78 -22.37
C ASP A 848 -48.01 2.31 -22.22
N VAL A 849 -48.45 2.79 -21.06
CA VAL A 849 -48.45 4.22 -20.72
C VAL A 849 -47.03 4.75 -20.60
N VAL A 850 -46.17 4.05 -19.86
CA VAL A 850 -44.76 4.42 -19.64
C VAL A 850 -44.00 4.50 -20.96
N LEU A 851 -44.07 3.46 -21.80
CA LEU A 851 -43.31 3.44 -23.05
C LEU A 851 -43.78 4.53 -24.04
N ARG A 852 -45.08 4.90 -24.04
CA ARG A 852 -45.57 6.06 -24.81
C ARG A 852 -45.08 7.40 -24.24
N GLY A 853 -44.96 7.51 -22.92
CA GLY A 853 -44.31 8.65 -22.25
C GLY A 853 -42.86 8.81 -22.70
N VAL A 854 -42.09 7.71 -22.70
CA VAL A 854 -40.71 7.68 -23.18
C VAL A 854 -40.59 8.11 -24.64
N VAL A 855 -41.45 7.63 -25.55
CA VAL A 855 -41.45 8.09 -26.95
C VAL A 855 -41.63 9.61 -27.01
N SER A 856 -42.65 10.13 -26.33
CA SER A 856 -42.97 11.56 -26.32
C SER A 856 -41.80 12.39 -25.75
N PHE A 857 -41.16 11.91 -24.69
CA PHE A 857 -39.99 12.54 -24.09
C PHE A 857 -38.80 12.61 -25.05
N VAL A 858 -38.44 11.48 -25.68
CA VAL A 858 -37.29 11.42 -26.61
C VAL A 858 -37.55 12.27 -27.86
N GLU A 859 -38.78 12.28 -28.39
CA GLU A 859 -39.16 13.14 -29.51
C GLU A 859 -39.05 14.63 -29.17
N ASN A 860 -39.54 15.04 -27.99
CA ASN A 860 -39.40 16.42 -27.52
C ASN A 860 -37.94 16.81 -27.37
N ARG A 861 -37.11 15.92 -26.81
CA ARG A 861 -35.67 16.14 -26.63
C ARG A 861 -34.95 16.32 -27.96
N LYS A 862 -35.31 15.53 -28.98
CA LYS A 862 -34.79 15.65 -30.35
C LYS A 862 -35.13 17.01 -30.97
N VAL A 863 -36.33 17.54 -30.71
CA VAL A 863 -36.74 18.89 -31.13
C VAL A 863 -35.99 19.99 -30.38
N GLU A 864 -35.71 19.82 -29.08
CA GLU A 864 -34.92 20.78 -28.30
C GLU A 864 -33.47 20.87 -28.81
N ILE A 865 -32.82 19.73 -29.02
CA ILE A 865 -31.43 19.65 -29.47
C ILE A 865 -31.26 20.24 -30.88
N SER A 866 -32.23 20.01 -31.77
CA SER A 866 -32.22 20.62 -33.12
C SER A 866 -32.36 22.15 -33.06
N LYS A 867 -33.21 22.69 -32.18
CA LYS A 867 -33.31 24.14 -31.95
C LYS A 867 -32.03 24.74 -31.36
N THR A 868 -31.35 24.03 -30.45
CA THR A 868 -30.08 24.51 -29.87
C THR A 868 -28.96 24.53 -30.90
N LYS A 869 -28.84 23.48 -31.73
CA LYS A 869 -27.86 23.42 -32.84
C LYS A 869 -28.12 24.50 -33.91
N GLU A 870 -29.38 24.90 -34.14
CA GLU A 870 -29.72 26.03 -35.03
C GLU A 870 -29.35 27.41 -34.42
N LEU A 871 -29.49 27.58 -33.11
CA LEU A 871 -29.09 28.80 -32.39
C LEU A 871 -27.56 28.96 -32.35
N GLU A 872 -26.80 27.89 -32.11
CA GLU A 872 -25.33 27.94 -32.14
C GLU A 872 -24.80 28.16 -33.57
N GLY A 873 -25.40 27.51 -34.58
CA GLY A 873 -25.06 27.68 -35.99
C GLY A 873 -25.43 29.04 -36.59
N SER A 874 -26.39 29.76 -36.01
CA SER A 874 -26.74 31.14 -36.39
C SER A 874 -25.91 32.19 -35.66
N THR A 875 -25.32 31.85 -34.51
CA THR A 875 -24.36 32.69 -33.78
C THR A 875 -22.98 32.66 -34.45
N CYS A 876 -22.54 31.50 -34.96
CA CYS A 876 -21.32 31.42 -35.78
C CYS A 876 -21.44 32.11 -37.15
N ARG A 877 -22.63 32.17 -37.76
CA ARG A 877 -22.83 32.86 -39.06
C ARG A 877 -22.95 34.38 -38.97
N LYS A 878 -22.99 34.96 -37.76
CA LYS A 878 -23.03 36.41 -37.54
C LYS A 878 -21.66 37.03 -37.19
N LEU A 879 -20.57 36.25 -37.21
CA LEU A 879 -19.22 36.74 -36.93
C LEU A 879 -18.30 36.81 -38.18
N ASP A 880 -18.79 36.44 -39.36
CA ASP A 880 -18.00 36.46 -40.62
C ASP A 880 -18.59 37.36 -41.73
N GLY A 881 -19.38 38.38 -41.37
CA GLY A 881 -19.87 39.35 -42.35
C GLY A 881 -20.51 40.57 -41.71
N ASP A 882 -19.71 41.61 -41.46
CA ASP A 882 -19.96 42.99 -41.93
C ASP A 882 -18.95 43.98 -41.30
N ASP A 883 -18.05 44.40 -42.18
CA ASP A 883 -17.35 45.68 -42.32
C ASP A 883 -16.78 46.50 -41.15
N LYS A 884 -15.47 46.71 -41.33
CA LYS A 884 -14.68 47.91 -41.01
C LYS A 884 -15.47 49.21 -41.25
N HIS A 885 -15.74 49.94 -40.17
CA HIS A 885 -15.62 51.41 -40.00
C HIS A 885 -16.67 51.92 -39.00
N ASN A 886 -16.28 52.12 -37.73
CA ASN A 886 -16.42 53.43 -37.09
C ASN A 886 -15.78 53.41 -35.68
N VAL A 887 -14.82 54.31 -35.51
CA VAL A 887 -14.31 54.74 -34.20
C VAL A 887 -15.24 55.84 -33.69
N SER A 888 -15.99 55.59 -32.62
CA SER A 888 -16.13 56.50 -31.47
C SER A 888 -17.27 56.07 -30.54
N SER A 889 -17.09 56.43 -29.27
CA SER A 889 -18.11 56.66 -28.23
C SER A 889 -18.64 55.48 -27.40
N THR A 890 -18.12 55.48 -26.16
CA THR A 890 -18.85 55.48 -24.87
C THR A 890 -19.34 54.17 -24.27
N ASN A 891 -18.62 53.76 -23.22
CA ASN A 891 -19.11 53.44 -21.88
C ASN A 891 -20.61 53.69 -21.67
N ASP A 892 -21.38 52.63 -21.42
CA ASP A 892 -22.32 52.52 -20.30
C ASP A 892 -23.08 51.17 -20.35
N LEU A 893 -23.55 50.71 -19.18
CA LEU A 893 -24.41 49.54 -18.93
C LEU A 893 -23.76 48.16 -18.66
N LYS A 894 -22.98 48.08 -17.57
CA LYS A 894 -22.99 46.90 -16.66
C LYS A 894 -23.30 47.34 -15.23
N LYS A 895 -24.56 47.69 -14.94
CA LYS A 895 -25.10 47.83 -13.56
C LYS A 895 -26.62 47.65 -13.57
N THR A 896 -27.11 46.41 -13.65
CA THR A 896 -28.46 46.03 -13.15
C THR A 896 -28.64 44.51 -13.18
N LYS A 897 -28.41 43.83 -12.04
CA LYS A 897 -29.22 42.71 -11.48
C LYS A 897 -28.46 41.99 -10.34
N LYS A 898 -28.14 42.73 -9.28
CA LYS A 898 -27.92 42.18 -7.92
C LYS A 898 -28.46 43.19 -6.91
N LYS A 899 -29.80 43.22 -6.77
CA LYS A 899 -30.53 43.88 -5.67
C LYS A 899 -32.00 43.48 -5.73
N LYS A 900 -32.35 42.38 -5.07
CA LYS A 900 -33.70 42.11 -4.53
C LYS A 900 -33.62 40.87 -3.64
N LYS A 901 -33.31 41.08 -2.35
CA LYS A 901 -33.90 40.40 -1.18
C LYS A 901 -33.15 40.89 0.06
N GLY A 902 -33.87 41.63 0.91
CA GLY A 902 -33.37 42.10 2.21
C GLY A 902 -34.03 43.44 2.60
N GLY A 903 -35.05 43.39 3.47
CA GLY A 903 -35.46 44.56 4.25
C GLY A 903 -36.96 44.85 4.36
N LYS A 904 -37.65 44.14 5.26
CA LYS A 904 -38.72 44.66 6.15
C LYS A 904 -38.43 43.98 7.50
N GLY A 905 -38.33 44.59 8.67
CA GLY A 905 -38.69 45.91 9.19
C GLY A 905 -39.05 45.67 10.65
N LYS A 906 -38.21 46.12 11.59
CA LYS A 906 -38.41 46.00 13.05
C LYS A 906 -39.61 46.84 13.53
N ALA A 907 -40.38 46.31 14.48
CA ALA A 907 -41.12 47.03 15.53
C ALA A 907 -41.24 46.10 16.75
N LYS A 908 -40.46 46.33 17.83
CA LYS A 908 -40.83 46.99 19.10
C LYS A 908 -41.99 46.31 19.87
N GLY A 909 -41.71 45.90 21.11
CA GLY A 909 -42.69 45.84 22.21
C GLY A 909 -42.45 44.74 23.24
N ASN A 910 -41.82 45.12 24.37
CA ASN A 910 -41.67 44.47 25.67
C ASN A 910 -41.01 43.09 25.78
#